data_AF-A0A7S3F5E5-F1
#
_entry.id   AF-A0A7S3F5E5-F1
#
_cell.length_a   1.000
_cell.length_b   1.000
_cell.length_c   1.000
_cell.angle_alpha   90.00
_cell.angle_beta   90.00
_cell.angle_gamma   90.00
#
_symmetry.space_group_name_H-M   'P 1'
#
loop_
_entity.id
_entity.type
_entity.pdbx_description
1 polymer ?
#
loop_
_entity_poly.entity_id
_entity_poly.type
_entity_poly.pdbx_seq_one_letter_code
_entity_poly.pdbx_strand_id
1 'polypeptide(L)'
;MAVWALFIDDILVGFELPKGLDLPFAWISLIFMCLFAIEQAVRMYLDPHYRYGFFSMLDAFGTVSMYTSIMPIFVHCQIGSTAVAGAGALGLSRLGRIMRLLRVIRVVKVIQACCKRRDGEAQKETTSAVGTRLNELIIMEVIIMTLILMFIYPQLSFSEVDKSRDVVFEQLIGAQSTLAQQLVSYEVTGEYLSEDFARLLHVKINSTRVMADFQYVQGAPDLEQYPSCFMASDLNPDNGCPSNISSLRCSALEKYTGESGADGDSNIAIWDNSKLMIQEALQQITVTCFLIGLLFAMFTFLSNDVTSLVVRPIESMVDIVKKLAENPTLQLEGQTKSKYETEAVRVALAKIVGLMQLGFGGAGHEIISANLASTDGADLDLMLKGKKRDCAYGYCDIRQFTDTVECLQDQVMLFTNSVGEIIHQACHDNKGEPNKNIGDAFLIIWRPKSIEISEHTKVVDGALTAFRRCVREVASSQTLQLVTNVEAIHKKFGRDKYRTKIGFGLHFGWSVEGPVGTPTKIDCSYLSPEVKVSDRLEAATKIYSSNILMSGQFYDLLSEHLKVGIRLIDHITLNNRPFRVYADDRSNLWLKMHPKFIEIYGAEAAYEQFSKMFHEGIDAFIKGDWPTAQQRLDGAAEMCPHDTPTKLLLKEMKKRSSDPTVPTAPADWKGYHDSDV
;
A
#
# COMPACT_ATOMS: atom_id res chain seq x y z
N MET A 1 6.25 6.56 -46.02
CA MET A 1 5.51 5.28 -45.96
C MET A 1 4.19 5.41 -45.20
N ALA A 2 4.18 5.87 -43.93
CA ALA A 2 2.94 5.95 -43.13
C ALA A 2 1.88 6.91 -43.71
N VAL A 3 2.30 8.10 -44.18
CA VAL A 3 1.41 9.08 -44.84
C VAL A 3 0.85 8.54 -46.16
N TRP A 4 1.71 7.91 -46.98
CA TRP A 4 1.27 7.26 -48.22
C TRP A 4 0.19 6.22 -47.96
N ALA A 5 0.42 5.33 -46.98
CA ALA A 5 -0.53 4.29 -46.63
C ALA A 5 -1.85 4.84 -46.08
N LEU A 6 -1.92 6.11 -45.66
CA LEU A 6 -3.12 6.69 -45.08
C LEU A 6 -4.00 7.37 -46.13
N PHE A 7 -3.39 8.10 -47.06
CA PHE A 7 -4.10 9.01 -47.98
C PHE A 7 -4.13 8.55 -49.43
N ILE A 8 -3.46 7.45 -49.80
CA ILE A 8 -3.30 7.09 -51.22
C ILE A 8 -4.65 6.91 -51.95
N ASP A 9 -5.58 6.22 -51.33
CA ASP A 9 -6.90 5.96 -51.93
C ASP A 9 -7.75 7.24 -52.02
N ASP A 10 -7.59 8.15 -51.06
CA ASP A 10 -8.29 9.44 -51.04
C ASP A 10 -7.69 10.41 -52.07
N ILE A 11 -6.39 10.32 -52.33
CA ILE A 11 -5.71 11.08 -53.40
C ILE A 11 -6.14 10.59 -54.78
N LEU A 12 -6.27 9.27 -54.97
CA LEU A 12 -6.72 8.69 -56.24
C LEU A 12 -8.14 9.13 -56.61
N VAL A 13 -9.05 9.11 -55.63
CA VAL A 13 -10.45 9.51 -55.82
C VAL A 13 -10.60 11.03 -55.86
N GLY A 14 -9.95 11.76 -54.95
CA GLY A 14 -10.13 13.20 -54.79
C GLY A 14 -9.53 14.06 -55.91
N PHE A 15 -8.58 13.52 -56.69
CA PHE A 15 -7.96 14.21 -57.82
C PHE A 15 -8.37 13.66 -59.20
N GLU A 16 -9.37 12.78 -59.26
CA GLU A 16 -9.90 12.19 -60.52
C GLU A 16 -8.81 11.66 -61.46
N LEU A 17 -7.82 10.93 -60.92
CA LEU A 17 -6.70 10.43 -61.70
C LEU A 17 -7.15 9.35 -62.72
N PRO A 18 -6.54 9.30 -63.92
CA PRO A 18 -6.92 8.33 -64.95
C PRO A 18 -6.67 6.89 -64.50
N LYS A 19 -7.61 5.98 -64.82
CA LYS A 19 -7.60 4.54 -64.44
C LYS A 19 -6.30 3.78 -64.77
N GLY A 20 -5.54 4.25 -65.77
CA GLY A 20 -4.23 3.67 -66.11
C GLY A 20 -3.18 3.79 -65.01
N LEU A 21 -3.38 4.68 -64.03
CA LEU A 21 -2.48 4.90 -62.90
C LEU A 21 -2.75 3.95 -61.72
N ASP A 22 -3.91 3.28 -61.65
CA ASP A 22 -4.27 2.40 -60.54
C ASP A 22 -3.26 1.25 -60.35
N LEU A 23 -2.75 0.69 -61.45
CA LEU A 23 -1.78 -0.41 -61.44
C LEU A 23 -0.39 0.04 -60.93
N PRO A 24 0.22 1.14 -61.43
CA PRO A 24 1.42 1.73 -60.81
C PRO A 24 1.28 2.02 -59.32
N PHE A 25 0.16 2.63 -58.89
CA PHE A 25 -0.06 2.98 -57.49
C PHE A 25 -0.25 1.75 -56.58
N ALA A 26 -0.86 0.67 -57.10
CA ALA A 26 -0.98 -0.60 -56.40
C ALA A 26 0.40 -1.26 -56.18
N TRP A 27 1.29 -1.23 -57.18
CA TRP A 27 2.66 -1.74 -57.06
C TRP A 27 3.49 -0.96 -56.02
N ILE A 28 3.40 0.37 -56.00
CA ILE A 28 4.07 1.19 -54.99
C ILE A 28 3.54 0.86 -53.58
N SER A 29 2.23 0.68 -53.44
CA SER A 29 1.61 0.33 -52.17
C SER A 29 1.99 -1.07 -51.69
N LEU A 30 2.18 -2.02 -52.60
CA LEU A 30 2.72 -3.35 -52.31
C LEU A 30 4.17 -3.28 -51.81
N ILE A 31 5.01 -2.47 -52.45
CA ILE A 31 6.41 -2.25 -52.02
C ILE A 31 6.44 -1.71 -50.58
N PHE A 32 5.63 -0.71 -50.27
CA PHE A 32 5.57 -0.18 -48.90
C PHE A 32 5.03 -1.20 -47.89
N MET A 33 4.06 -2.04 -48.27
CA MET A 33 3.59 -3.14 -47.41
C MET A 33 4.73 -4.12 -47.08
N CYS A 34 5.53 -4.51 -48.07
CA CYS A 34 6.69 -5.38 -47.86
C CYS A 34 7.74 -4.74 -46.95
N LEU A 35 8.06 -3.46 -47.17
CA LEU A 35 9.00 -2.73 -46.32
C LEU A 35 8.52 -2.65 -44.86
N PHE A 36 7.21 -2.47 -44.64
CA PHE A 36 6.64 -2.49 -43.29
C PHE A 36 6.70 -3.87 -42.63
N ALA A 37 6.46 -4.94 -43.37
CA ALA A 37 6.58 -6.30 -42.85
C ALA A 37 8.03 -6.62 -42.43
N ILE A 38 9.01 -6.15 -43.22
CA ILE A 38 10.44 -6.28 -42.89
C ILE A 38 10.78 -5.47 -41.64
N GLU A 39 10.35 -4.21 -41.55
CA GLU A 39 10.57 -3.36 -40.37
C GLU A 39 10.03 -4.04 -39.10
N GLN A 40 8.83 -4.61 -39.17
CA GLN A 40 8.21 -5.31 -38.06
C GLN A 40 9.00 -6.57 -37.66
N ALA A 41 9.42 -7.38 -38.62
CA ALA A 41 10.21 -8.59 -38.38
C ALA A 41 11.56 -8.25 -37.72
N VAL A 42 12.22 -7.18 -38.19
CA VAL A 42 13.48 -6.68 -37.61
C VAL A 42 13.26 -6.23 -36.16
N ARG A 43 12.17 -5.51 -35.85
CA ARG A 43 11.87 -5.08 -34.48
C ARG A 43 11.53 -6.25 -33.54
N MET A 44 10.77 -7.24 -34.01
CA MET A 44 10.51 -8.47 -33.26
C MET A 44 11.78 -9.29 -32.97
N TYR A 45 12.81 -9.11 -33.79
CA TYR A 45 14.10 -9.76 -33.60
C TYR A 45 15.00 -8.99 -32.62
N LEU A 46 15.05 -7.66 -32.73
CA LEU A 46 15.95 -6.81 -31.95
C LEU A 46 15.46 -6.50 -30.53
N ASP A 47 14.14 -6.41 -30.30
CA ASP A 47 13.57 -6.04 -29.00
C ASP A 47 12.72 -7.19 -28.39
N PRO A 48 13.20 -7.85 -27.32
CA PRO A 48 12.47 -8.92 -26.63
C PRO A 48 11.14 -8.46 -26.02
N HIS A 49 11.05 -7.19 -25.58
CA HIS A 49 9.80 -6.64 -25.04
C HIS A 49 8.78 -6.35 -26.13
N TYR A 50 9.22 -6.09 -27.36
CA TYR A 50 8.32 -5.87 -28.49
C TYR A 50 7.68 -7.17 -29.00
N ARG A 51 8.39 -8.31 -28.99
CA ARG A 51 7.97 -9.58 -29.64
C ARG A 51 6.53 -10.02 -29.33
N TYR A 52 6.12 -9.96 -28.05
CA TYR A 52 4.75 -10.26 -27.60
C TYR A 52 4.05 -9.04 -26.98
N GLY A 53 4.57 -7.85 -27.25
CA GLY A 53 3.99 -6.61 -26.78
C GLY A 53 2.75 -6.22 -27.58
N PHE A 54 1.83 -5.50 -26.93
CA PHE A 54 0.66 -4.88 -27.56
C PHE A 54 1.00 -4.15 -28.88
N PHE A 55 2.13 -3.43 -28.91
CA PHE A 55 2.57 -2.67 -30.07
C PHE A 55 2.93 -3.52 -31.29
N SER A 56 3.41 -4.74 -31.08
CA SER A 56 3.74 -5.70 -32.14
C SER A 56 2.48 -6.26 -32.79
N MET A 57 1.48 -6.60 -31.97
CA MET A 57 0.16 -7.02 -32.45
C MET A 57 -0.53 -5.90 -33.24
N LEU A 58 -0.42 -4.65 -32.77
CA LEU A 58 -0.99 -3.49 -33.45
C LEU A 58 -0.31 -3.20 -34.79
N ASP A 59 1.02 -3.29 -34.85
CA ASP A 59 1.75 -3.12 -36.12
C ASP A 59 1.41 -4.28 -37.09
N ALA A 60 1.15 -5.50 -36.62
CA ALA A 60 0.70 -6.61 -37.47
C ALA A 60 -0.65 -6.30 -38.13
N PHE A 61 -1.63 -5.82 -37.35
CA PHE A 61 -2.94 -5.42 -37.87
C PHE A 61 -2.82 -4.29 -38.90
N GLY A 62 -1.94 -3.30 -38.67
CA GLY A 62 -1.68 -2.23 -39.63
C GLY A 62 -1.10 -2.70 -40.97
N THR A 63 -0.31 -3.79 -40.97
CA THR A 63 0.24 -4.38 -42.20
C THR A 63 -0.81 -5.23 -42.93
N VAL A 64 -1.57 -6.05 -42.20
CA VAL A 64 -2.69 -6.86 -42.75
C VAL A 64 -3.78 -5.96 -43.35
N SER A 65 -4.00 -4.79 -42.74
CA SER A 65 -4.85 -3.72 -43.26
C SER A 65 -4.47 -3.28 -44.68
N MET A 66 -3.18 -3.21 -45.04
CA MET A 66 -2.74 -2.82 -46.39
C MET A 66 -3.06 -3.89 -47.42
N TYR A 67 -2.95 -5.16 -47.04
CA TYR A 67 -3.28 -6.29 -47.90
C TYR A 67 -4.74 -6.25 -48.38
N THR A 68 -5.69 -5.97 -47.48
CA THR A 68 -7.12 -5.90 -47.83
C THR A 68 -7.46 -4.74 -48.75
N SER A 69 -6.65 -3.68 -48.76
CA SER A 69 -6.83 -2.52 -49.66
C SER A 69 -6.27 -2.78 -51.07
N ILE A 70 -5.18 -3.56 -51.16
CA ILE A 70 -4.44 -3.77 -52.41
C ILE A 70 -5.02 -4.94 -53.23
N MET A 71 -5.49 -6.00 -52.57
CA MET A 71 -5.98 -7.22 -53.24
C MET A 71 -7.08 -7.00 -54.30
N PRO A 72 -8.10 -6.14 -54.07
CA PRO A 72 -9.16 -5.92 -55.06
C PRO A 72 -8.68 -5.34 -56.41
N ILE A 73 -7.53 -4.68 -56.44
CA ILE A 73 -6.98 -4.04 -57.66
C ILE A 73 -6.24 -5.06 -58.55
N PHE A 74 -5.64 -6.09 -57.94
CA PHE A 74 -4.92 -7.14 -58.66
C PHE A 74 -5.83 -8.27 -59.16
N VAL A 75 -6.99 -8.47 -58.53
CA VAL A 75 -8.02 -9.41 -58.99
C VAL A 75 -8.83 -8.74 -60.09
N HIS A 76 -8.50 -9.03 -61.35
CA HIS A 76 -9.30 -8.60 -62.50
C HIS A 76 -10.78 -9.02 -62.31
N CYS A 77 -11.69 -8.07 -62.47
CA CYS A 77 -13.11 -8.32 -62.59
C CYS A 77 -13.35 -9.23 -63.82
N GLN A 78 -13.48 -10.54 -63.61
CA GLN A 78 -14.07 -11.41 -64.62
C GLN A 78 -15.57 -11.11 -64.66
N ILE A 79 -16.00 -10.43 -65.71
CA ILE A 79 -17.41 -10.27 -66.06
C ILE A 79 -17.90 -11.65 -66.49
N GLY A 80 -18.47 -12.41 -65.55
CA GLY A 80 -18.96 -13.76 -65.80
C GLY A 80 -19.62 -14.36 -64.56
N SER A 81 -20.93 -14.18 -64.46
CA SER A 81 -21.92 -14.92 -63.66
C SER A 81 -21.40 -15.86 -62.57
N THR A 82 -21.24 -15.35 -61.34
CA THR A 82 -21.70 -16.06 -60.13
C THR A 82 -22.13 -15.02 -59.09
N ALA A 83 -23.41 -15.05 -58.71
CA ALA A 83 -24.04 -14.16 -57.74
C ALA A 83 -23.53 -14.32 -56.28
N VAL A 84 -22.39 -14.97 -56.06
CA VAL A 84 -21.85 -15.26 -54.71
C VAL A 84 -20.74 -14.27 -54.30
N ALA A 85 -20.22 -13.44 -55.23
CA ALA A 85 -19.19 -12.45 -54.90
C ALA A 85 -19.74 -11.06 -54.52
N GLY A 86 -21.00 -10.75 -54.86
CA GLY A 86 -21.59 -9.41 -54.69
C GLY A 86 -21.85 -9.01 -53.24
N ALA A 87 -22.24 -9.96 -52.39
CA ALA A 87 -22.52 -9.70 -50.97
C ALA A 87 -21.24 -9.63 -50.09
N GLY A 88 -20.19 -10.38 -50.45
CA GLY A 88 -18.93 -10.42 -49.68
C GLY A 88 -17.98 -9.24 -49.95
N ALA A 89 -17.99 -8.68 -51.17
CA ALA A 89 -17.09 -7.60 -51.56
C ALA A 89 -17.44 -6.24 -50.90
N LEU A 90 -18.73 -5.99 -50.60
CA LEU A 90 -19.18 -4.79 -49.91
C LEU A 90 -18.78 -4.79 -48.41
N GLY A 91 -18.83 -5.94 -47.75
CA GLY A 91 -18.35 -6.08 -46.37
C GLY A 91 -16.83 -5.90 -46.24
N LEU A 92 -16.08 -6.45 -47.20
CA LEU A 92 -14.61 -6.32 -47.26
C LEU A 92 -14.12 -4.92 -47.60
N SER A 93 -14.84 -4.16 -48.45
CA SER A 93 -14.46 -2.77 -48.76
C SER A 93 -14.73 -1.80 -47.60
N ARG A 94 -15.82 -2.01 -46.85
CA ARG A 94 -16.10 -1.27 -45.60
C ARG A 94 -15.06 -1.57 -44.51
N LEU A 95 -14.74 -2.85 -44.29
CA LEU A 95 -13.65 -3.28 -43.40
C LEU A 95 -12.29 -2.72 -43.85
N GLY A 96 -12.01 -2.73 -45.15
CA GLY A 96 -10.79 -2.15 -45.73
C GLY A 96 -10.64 -0.66 -45.43
N ARG A 97 -11.70 0.15 -45.59
CA ARG A 97 -11.71 1.59 -45.28
C ARG A 97 -11.51 1.88 -43.78
N ILE A 98 -12.13 1.10 -42.90
CA ILE A 98 -12.01 1.27 -41.44
C ILE A 98 -10.61 0.85 -40.95
N MET A 99 -10.05 -0.23 -41.50
CA MET A 99 -8.69 -0.68 -41.22
C MET A 99 -7.61 0.31 -41.70
N ARG A 100 -7.95 1.32 -42.52
CA ARG A 100 -7.03 2.44 -42.86
C ARG A 100 -6.78 3.36 -41.66
N LEU A 101 -7.79 3.57 -40.79
CA LEU A 101 -7.66 4.47 -39.64
C LEU A 101 -6.68 3.94 -38.57
N LEU A 102 -6.54 2.63 -38.46
CA LEU A 102 -5.51 1.99 -37.62
C LEU A 102 -4.07 2.40 -38.01
N ARG A 103 -3.87 2.89 -39.24
CA ARG A 103 -2.58 3.39 -39.74
C ARG A 103 -2.21 4.76 -39.13
N VAL A 104 -3.17 5.51 -38.57
CA VAL A 104 -2.93 6.79 -37.86
C VAL A 104 -2.02 6.58 -36.64
N ILE A 105 -2.13 5.44 -35.96
CA ILE A 105 -1.30 5.12 -34.80
C ILE A 105 0.19 5.09 -35.17
N ARG A 106 0.53 4.71 -36.41
CA ARG A 106 1.91 4.75 -36.91
C ARG A 106 2.40 6.18 -37.12
N VAL A 107 1.52 7.11 -37.52
CA VAL A 107 1.84 8.54 -37.61
C VAL A 107 2.04 9.13 -36.22
N VAL A 108 1.18 8.79 -35.26
CA VAL A 108 1.34 9.19 -33.85
C VAL A 108 2.66 8.68 -33.27
N LYS A 109 3.06 7.43 -33.56
CA LYS A 109 4.38 6.88 -33.18
C LYS A 109 5.54 7.67 -33.79
N VAL A 110 5.43 8.10 -35.05
CA VAL A 110 6.45 8.94 -35.71
C VAL A 110 6.51 10.33 -35.08
N ILE A 111 5.36 10.93 -34.78
CA ILE A 111 5.29 12.22 -34.08
C ILE A 111 5.94 12.09 -32.69
N GLN A 112 5.61 11.04 -31.94
CA GLN A 112 6.24 10.76 -30.64
C GLN A 112 7.75 10.53 -30.75
N ALA A 113 8.22 9.80 -31.76
CA ALA A 113 9.65 9.59 -32.00
C ALA A 113 10.37 10.90 -32.36
N CYS A 114 9.73 11.79 -33.13
CA CYS A 114 10.24 13.11 -33.46
C CYS A 114 10.24 14.05 -32.24
N CYS A 115 9.19 14.03 -31.42
CA CYS A 115 9.13 14.79 -30.17
C CYS A 115 10.20 14.30 -29.18
N LYS A 116 10.37 12.99 -29.00
CA LYS A 116 11.45 12.41 -28.18
C LYS A 116 12.85 12.80 -28.66
N ARG A 117 13.05 13.00 -29.97
CA ARG A 117 14.33 13.47 -30.53
C ARG A 117 14.59 14.94 -30.23
N ARG A 118 13.53 15.73 -30.03
CA ARG A 118 13.59 17.16 -29.71
C ARG A 118 13.79 17.41 -28.21
N ASP A 119 13.31 16.49 -27.37
CA ASP A 119 13.56 16.48 -25.92
C ASP A 119 14.95 15.93 -25.53
N GLY A 120 15.78 15.57 -26.52
CA GLY A 120 17.14 15.04 -26.30
C GLY A 120 18.16 16.04 -25.74
N GLU A 121 17.81 17.32 -25.62
CA GLU A 121 18.67 18.37 -25.06
C GLU A 121 18.08 19.07 -23.82
N ALA A 122 16.88 18.71 -23.38
CA ALA A 122 16.30 19.23 -22.15
C ALA A 122 16.63 18.28 -20.97
N GLN A 123 17.21 18.87 -19.93
CA GLN A 123 17.62 18.26 -18.68
C GLN A 123 16.60 17.22 -18.20
N LYS A 124 17.07 15.98 -18.06
CA LYS A 124 16.26 14.79 -17.71
C LYS A 124 15.80 14.88 -16.26
N GLU A 125 14.75 15.66 -15.99
CA GLU A 125 13.91 15.43 -14.82
C GLU A 125 13.40 13.99 -14.91
N THR A 126 13.80 13.16 -13.94
CA THR A 126 13.31 11.79 -13.82
C THR A 126 11.82 11.86 -13.56
N THR A 127 11.02 11.74 -14.62
CA THR A 127 9.59 11.55 -14.52
C THR A 127 9.33 10.33 -13.65
N SER A 128 8.48 10.49 -12.63
CA SER A 128 8.25 9.47 -11.61
C SER A 128 7.81 8.16 -12.27
N ALA A 129 8.28 7.01 -11.76
CA ALA A 129 7.90 5.69 -12.29
C ALA A 129 6.37 5.49 -12.27
N VAL A 130 5.69 6.13 -11.31
CA VAL A 130 4.22 6.15 -11.24
C VAL A 130 3.62 7.03 -12.34
N GLY A 131 4.18 8.22 -12.57
CA GLY A 131 3.71 9.14 -13.61
C GLY A 131 3.90 8.58 -15.02
N THR A 132 5.03 7.92 -15.28
CA THR A 132 5.27 7.25 -16.56
C THR A 132 4.31 6.08 -16.80
N ARG A 133 4.06 5.25 -15.78
CA ARG A 133 3.09 4.15 -15.88
C ARG A 133 1.65 4.63 -16.00
N LEU A 134 1.26 5.63 -15.23
CA LEU A 134 -0.06 6.24 -15.33
C LEU A 134 -0.27 6.80 -16.74
N ASN A 135 0.73 7.49 -17.30
CA ASN A 135 0.66 8.01 -18.66
C ASN A 135 0.60 6.89 -19.71
N GLU A 136 1.35 5.79 -19.54
CA GLU A 136 1.27 4.62 -20.43
C GLU A 136 -0.13 3.98 -20.41
N LEU A 137 -0.73 3.81 -19.22
CA LEU A 137 -2.07 3.25 -19.06
C LEU A 137 -3.13 4.17 -19.69
N ILE A 138 -3.08 5.48 -19.40
CA ILE A 138 -3.96 6.49 -20.00
C ILE A 138 -3.88 6.42 -21.53
N ILE A 139 -2.67 6.46 -22.08
CA ILE A 139 -2.46 6.44 -23.53
C ILE A 139 -3.01 5.15 -24.13
N MET A 140 -2.75 4.00 -23.49
CA MET A 140 -3.22 2.70 -23.96
C MET A 140 -4.75 2.62 -23.98
N GLU A 141 -5.41 3.03 -22.90
CA GLU A 141 -6.87 3.01 -22.79
C GLU A 141 -7.52 3.98 -23.77
N VAL A 142 -7.01 5.20 -23.90
CA VAL A 142 -7.49 6.17 -24.90
C VAL A 142 -7.37 5.61 -26.31
N ILE A 143 -6.24 4.97 -26.65
CA ILE A 143 -6.06 4.32 -27.95
C ILE A 143 -7.07 3.20 -28.13
N ILE A 144 -7.15 2.23 -27.21
CA ILE A 144 -8.11 1.11 -27.32
C ILE A 144 -9.53 1.62 -27.51
N MET A 145 -9.94 2.65 -26.77
CA MET A 145 -11.28 3.22 -26.86
C MET A 145 -11.53 3.97 -28.16
N THR A 146 -10.56 4.73 -28.66
CA THR A 146 -10.67 5.34 -30.00
C THR A 146 -10.80 4.27 -31.09
N LEU A 147 -10.15 3.12 -30.93
CA LEU A 147 -10.27 1.99 -31.86
C LEU A 147 -11.63 1.30 -31.77
N ILE A 148 -12.13 1.07 -30.56
CA ILE A 148 -13.47 0.51 -30.33
C ILE A 148 -14.53 1.44 -30.94
N LEU A 149 -14.41 2.75 -30.71
CA LEU A 149 -15.30 3.75 -31.28
C LEU A 149 -15.24 3.75 -32.81
N MET A 150 -14.03 3.77 -33.38
CA MET A 150 -13.83 3.72 -34.83
C MET A 150 -14.36 2.42 -35.46
N PHE A 151 -14.36 1.31 -34.72
CA PHE A 151 -14.86 0.02 -35.21
C PHE A 151 -16.38 -0.10 -35.13
N ILE A 152 -16.97 0.35 -34.02
CA ILE A 152 -18.39 0.14 -33.72
C ILE A 152 -19.26 1.22 -34.36
N TYR A 153 -18.77 2.46 -34.43
CA TYR A 153 -19.56 3.57 -34.99
C TYR A 153 -20.01 3.33 -36.44
N PRO A 154 -19.17 2.84 -37.38
CA PRO A 154 -19.62 2.54 -38.75
C PRO A 154 -20.50 1.30 -38.88
N GLN A 155 -20.43 0.37 -37.92
CA GLN A 155 -21.29 -0.82 -37.87
C GLN A 155 -22.69 -0.46 -37.37
N LEU A 156 -22.80 0.60 -36.56
CA LEU A 156 -24.05 1.16 -36.08
C LEU A 156 -24.57 2.32 -36.96
N SER A 157 -23.77 2.82 -37.92
CA SER A 157 -24.23 3.86 -38.83
C SER A 157 -25.06 3.24 -39.95
N PHE A 158 -26.36 3.54 -39.95
CA PHE A 158 -27.20 3.28 -41.12
C PHE A 158 -26.73 4.13 -42.30
N SER A 159 -26.53 3.49 -43.44
CA SER A 159 -26.54 4.17 -44.73
C SER A 159 -27.15 3.18 -45.70
N GLU A 160 -28.44 3.31 -45.88
CA GLU A 160 -29.19 2.56 -46.86
C GLU A 160 -29.36 3.43 -48.10
N VAL A 161 -29.00 2.86 -49.24
CA VAL A 161 -29.16 3.50 -50.54
C VAL A 161 -30.48 3.00 -51.07
N ASP A 162 -31.52 3.81 -50.89
CA ASP A 162 -32.83 3.50 -51.44
C ASP A 162 -32.81 3.70 -52.96
N LYS A 163 -32.64 2.58 -53.68
CA LYS A 163 -32.57 2.54 -55.15
C LYS A 163 -33.89 2.90 -55.82
N SER A 164 -35.01 2.86 -55.08
CA SER A 164 -36.30 3.28 -55.64
C SER A 164 -36.30 4.78 -55.96
N ARG A 165 -35.54 5.56 -55.18
CA ARG A 165 -35.36 7.01 -55.39
C ARG A 165 -34.63 7.30 -56.69
N ASP A 166 -33.52 6.60 -56.94
CA ASP A 166 -32.70 6.80 -58.16
C ASP A 166 -33.52 6.60 -59.45
N VAL A 167 -34.40 5.58 -59.46
CA VAL A 167 -35.27 5.27 -60.61
C VAL A 167 -36.30 6.39 -60.85
N VAL A 168 -36.88 6.95 -59.80
CA VAL A 168 -37.87 8.04 -59.92
C VAL A 168 -37.18 9.39 -60.22
N PHE A 169 -35.98 9.63 -59.69
CA PHE A 169 -35.20 10.83 -59.99
C PHE A 169 -34.75 10.91 -61.45
N GLU A 170 -34.33 9.80 -62.05
CA GLU A 170 -34.03 9.76 -63.50
C GLU A 170 -35.26 10.11 -64.36
N GLN A 171 -36.46 9.74 -63.90
CA GLN A 171 -37.71 10.11 -64.57
C GLN A 171 -38.06 11.60 -64.38
N LEU A 172 -37.85 12.16 -63.19
CA LEU A 172 -38.15 13.58 -62.89
C LEU A 172 -37.25 14.55 -63.68
N ILE A 173 -36.00 14.17 -63.96
CA ILE A 173 -35.01 14.99 -64.67
C ILE A 173 -35.12 14.86 -66.21
N GLY A 174 -36.01 14.01 -66.71
CA GLY A 174 -36.34 13.94 -68.14
C GLY A 174 -35.29 13.23 -69.00
N ALA A 175 -34.61 12.21 -68.45
CA ALA A 175 -33.74 11.36 -69.26
C ALA A 175 -34.58 10.54 -70.27
N GLN A 176 -34.64 11.00 -71.51
CA GLN A 176 -35.14 10.21 -72.64
C GLN A 176 -34.21 9.01 -72.87
N SER A 177 -34.50 7.88 -72.23
CA SER A 177 -33.96 6.61 -72.70
C SER A 177 -35.02 5.52 -72.61
N THR A 178 -34.92 4.58 -73.54
CA THR A 178 -35.85 3.53 -73.95
C THR A 178 -36.13 2.46 -72.88
N LEU A 179 -36.42 2.87 -71.65
CA LEU A 179 -36.84 2.04 -70.51
C LEU A 179 -38.29 2.27 -70.10
N ALA A 180 -38.92 3.38 -70.52
CA ALA A 180 -40.33 3.68 -70.25
C ALA A 180 -41.29 2.59 -70.77
N GLN A 181 -40.91 1.88 -71.83
CA GLN A 181 -41.69 0.77 -72.39
C GLN A 181 -41.44 -0.57 -71.68
N GLN A 182 -40.31 -0.74 -70.97
CA GLN A 182 -40.07 -1.93 -70.15
C GLN A 182 -40.83 -1.86 -68.82
N LEU A 183 -41.19 -0.67 -68.33
CA LEU A 183 -41.93 -0.49 -67.07
C LEU A 183 -43.43 -0.81 -67.15
N VAL A 184 -44.06 -0.73 -68.32
CA VAL A 184 -45.44 -1.25 -68.51
C VAL A 184 -45.46 -2.78 -68.33
N SER A 185 -44.35 -3.48 -68.59
CA SER A 185 -44.21 -4.90 -68.21
C SER A 185 -43.81 -5.13 -66.74
N TYR A 186 -43.40 -4.11 -66.01
CA TYR A 186 -43.18 -4.18 -64.56
C TYR A 186 -44.46 -3.91 -63.74
N GLU A 187 -45.52 -3.38 -64.39
CA GLU A 187 -46.85 -3.11 -63.85
C GLU A 187 -47.59 -4.38 -63.35
N VAL A 188 -47.08 -5.58 -63.68
CA VAL A 188 -47.73 -6.89 -63.38
C VAL A 188 -47.03 -7.67 -62.26
N THR A 189 -45.85 -7.25 -61.80
CA THR A 189 -45.18 -7.86 -60.63
C THR A 189 -44.94 -6.79 -59.60
N GLY A 190 -45.99 -6.49 -58.81
CA GLY A 190 -45.98 -5.55 -57.68
C GLY A 190 -45.10 -5.97 -56.50
N GLU A 191 -43.95 -6.62 -56.76
CA GLU A 191 -43.05 -7.21 -55.77
C GLU A 191 -41.77 -6.39 -55.54
N TYR A 192 -41.42 -5.39 -56.37
CA TYR A 192 -40.09 -4.75 -56.28
C TYR A 192 -40.05 -3.24 -56.00
N LEU A 193 -41.18 -2.51 -56.00
CA LEU A 193 -41.23 -1.11 -55.51
C LEU A 193 -41.60 -1.02 -54.02
N SER A 194 -41.97 -2.14 -53.39
CA SER A 194 -42.52 -2.20 -52.03
C SER A 194 -41.63 -2.88 -50.99
N GLU A 195 -40.42 -3.31 -51.34
CA GLU A 195 -39.59 -4.09 -50.40
C GLU A 195 -38.65 -3.28 -49.50
N ASP A 196 -38.36 -2.01 -49.79
CA ASP A 196 -37.42 -1.21 -48.97
C ASP A 196 -38.06 0.07 -48.36
N PHE A 197 -37.44 0.60 -47.31
CA PHE A 197 -37.97 1.42 -46.21
C PHE A 197 -38.74 2.73 -46.51
N ALA A 198 -38.83 3.18 -47.77
CA ALA A 198 -39.61 4.34 -48.18
C ALA A 198 -40.79 3.92 -49.07
N ARG A 199 -41.96 4.51 -48.84
CA ARG A 199 -43.17 4.24 -49.63
C ARG A 199 -43.52 5.43 -50.51
N LEU A 200 -43.58 5.22 -51.83
CA LEU A 200 -44.00 6.26 -52.75
C LEU A 200 -45.51 6.54 -52.59
N LEU A 201 -45.87 7.77 -52.24
CA LEU A 201 -47.26 8.16 -52.00
C LEU A 201 -47.91 8.81 -53.22
N HIS A 202 -47.17 9.68 -53.93
CA HIS A 202 -47.71 10.42 -55.08
C HIS A 202 -46.59 10.89 -56.01
N VAL A 203 -46.82 10.78 -57.33
CA VAL A 203 -45.94 11.31 -58.38
C VAL A 203 -46.78 11.99 -59.46
N LYS A 204 -46.51 13.27 -59.68
CA LYS A 204 -47.10 14.06 -60.76
C LYS A 204 -46.01 14.41 -61.78
N ILE A 205 -46.14 13.90 -63.01
CA ILE A 205 -45.26 14.21 -64.14
C ILE A 205 -46.07 14.91 -65.23
N ASN A 206 -45.80 16.19 -65.46
CA ASN A 206 -46.42 16.97 -66.54
C ASN A 206 -45.47 16.99 -67.75
N SER A 207 -45.38 15.87 -68.48
CA SER A 207 -44.71 15.82 -69.79
C SER A 207 -45.73 15.59 -70.90
N THR A 208 -45.55 16.27 -72.04
CA THR A 208 -46.59 16.56 -73.05
C THR A 208 -47.23 15.38 -73.79
N ARG A 209 -47.04 14.12 -73.38
CA ARG A 209 -47.75 12.98 -73.99
C ARG A 209 -48.22 11.85 -73.06
N VAL A 210 -47.97 11.90 -71.76
CA VAL A 210 -48.52 10.92 -70.81
C VAL A 210 -48.80 11.62 -69.48
N MET A 211 -50.07 11.91 -69.21
CA MET A 211 -50.56 12.20 -67.86
C MET A 211 -50.84 10.84 -67.24
N ALA A 212 -49.97 10.37 -66.35
CA ALA A 212 -50.21 9.16 -65.57
C ALA A 212 -49.92 9.49 -64.11
N ASP A 213 -50.96 9.44 -63.29
CA ASP A 213 -50.86 9.54 -61.84
C ASP A 213 -50.63 8.12 -61.31
N PHE A 214 -49.42 7.84 -60.82
CA PHE A 214 -49.06 6.50 -60.35
C PHE A 214 -49.26 6.42 -58.84
N GLN A 215 -50.33 5.74 -58.40
CA GLN A 215 -50.60 5.45 -57.00
C GLN A 215 -50.24 3.99 -56.68
N TYR A 216 -49.24 3.77 -55.82
CA TYR A 216 -48.72 2.43 -55.50
C TYR A 216 -49.23 1.84 -54.17
N VAL A 217 -50.33 2.38 -53.61
CA VAL A 217 -50.90 1.87 -52.36
C VAL A 217 -51.98 0.83 -52.68
N GLN A 218 -51.71 -0.45 -52.40
CA GLN A 218 -52.77 -1.47 -52.44
C GLN A 218 -53.88 -1.11 -51.43
N GLY A 219 -55.03 -0.69 -51.95
CA GLY A 219 -56.22 -0.36 -51.17
C GLY A 219 -56.36 1.11 -50.75
N ALA A 220 -55.62 2.05 -51.34
CA ALA A 220 -55.91 3.48 -51.13
C ALA A 220 -57.17 3.93 -51.88
N PRO A 221 -57.97 4.85 -51.30
CA PRO A 221 -58.99 5.56 -52.06
C PRO A 221 -58.34 6.43 -53.14
N ASP A 222 -59.04 6.64 -54.25
CA ASP A 222 -58.57 7.40 -55.41
C ASP A 222 -58.11 8.82 -55.01
N LEU A 223 -56.79 9.04 -54.93
CA LEU A 223 -56.21 10.28 -54.37
C LEU A 223 -56.37 11.51 -55.29
N GLU A 224 -56.89 11.34 -56.52
CA GLU A 224 -57.28 12.45 -57.41
C GLU A 224 -58.35 13.36 -56.77
N GLN A 225 -59.15 12.84 -55.83
CA GLN A 225 -60.19 13.60 -55.13
C GLN A 225 -59.68 14.54 -54.03
N TYR A 226 -58.40 14.45 -53.64
CA TYR A 226 -57.86 15.17 -52.48
C TYR A 226 -56.54 15.92 -52.75
N PRO A 227 -56.49 16.84 -53.74
CA PRO A 227 -55.27 17.55 -54.14
C PRO A 227 -54.74 18.52 -53.05
N SER A 228 -55.58 18.94 -52.12
CA SER A 228 -55.24 19.80 -50.98
C SER A 228 -54.29 19.12 -49.98
N CYS A 229 -54.23 17.79 -49.95
CA CYS A 229 -53.42 17.02 -49.00
C CYS A 229 -51.91 17.15 -49.19
N PHE A 230 -51.47 17.53 -50.38
CA PHE A 230 -50.05 17.57 -50.77
C PHE A 230 -49.53 19.00 -51.05
N MET A 231 -50.40 20.00 -50.86
CA MET A 231 -50.18 21.42 -51.11
C MET A 231 -49.96 22.24 -49.82
N ALA A 232 -50.41 21.74 -48.67
CA ALA A 232 -50.34 22.44 -47.39
C ALA A 232 -49.07 22.08 -46.59
N SER A 233 -48.52 23.06 -45.87
CA SER A 233 -47.39 22.89 -44.94
C SER A 233 -47.72 22.02 -43.71
N ASP A 234 -49.01 21.85 -43.42
CA ASP A 234 -49.52 21.05 -42.30
C ASP A 234 -50.59 20.07 -42.81
N LEU A 235 -50.37 18.77 -42.62
CA LEU A 235 -51.36 17.73 -42.92
C LEU A 235 -52.45 17.72 -41.85
N ASN A 236 -53.43 18.61 -42.00
CA ASN A 236 -54.56 18.67 -41.08
C ASN A 236 -55.66 17.66 -41.51
N PRO A 237 -56.21 16.82 -40.61
CA PRO A 237 -57.28 15.87 -40.94
C PRO A 237 -58.54 16.53 -41.54
N ASP A 238 -58.74 17.82 -41.26
CA ASP A 238 -59.86 18.62 -41.74
C ASP A 238 -59.83 18.89 -43.27
N ASN A 239 -58.71 18.63 -43.95
CA ASN A 239 -58.53 18.87 -45.39
C ASN A 239 -59.01 17.72 -46.29
N GLY A 240 -59.69 16.71 -45.72
CA GLY A 240 -60.26 15.57 -46.45
C GLY A 240 -59.27 14.43 -46.72
N CYS A 241 -58.06 14.47 -46.15
CA CYS A 241 -57.03 13.46 -46.40
C CYS A 241 -57.39 12.10 -45.77
N PRO A 242 -57.08 10.97 -46.44
CA PRO A 242 -57.24 9.65 -45.86
C PRO A 242 -56.52 9.53 -44.52
N SER A 243 -57.13 8.83 -43.55
CA SER A 243 -56.61 8.66 -42.18
C SER A 243 -55.19 8.07 -42.12
N ASN A 244 -54.80 7.29 -43.12
CA ASN A 244 -53.47 6.72 -43.25
C ASN A 244 -52.38 7.75 -43.58
N ILE A 245 -52.75 8.90 -44.18
CA ILE A 245 -51.82 9.98 -44.56
C ILE A 245 -51.80 11.09 -43.51
N SER A 246 -52.97 11.45 -42.95
CA SER A 246 -53.08 12.48 -41.91
C SER A 246 -52.49 12.06 -40.55
N SER A 247 -52.19 10.78 -40.36
CA SER A 247 -51.48 10.26 -39.18
C SER A 247 -49.94 10.31 -39.30
N LEU A 248 -49.40 10.65 -40.47
CA LEU A 248 -47.96 10.81 -40.68
C LEU A 248 -47.50 12.19 -40.19
N ARG A 249 -46.28 12.25 -39.62
CA ARG A 249 -45.65 13.53 -39.24
C ARG A 249 -45.13 14.25 -40.48
N CYS A 250 -45.18 15.58 -40.52
CA CYS A 250 -44.57 16.36 -41.61
C CYS A 250 -43.08 16.04 -41.82
N SER A 251 -42.35 15.69 -40.76
CA SER A 251 -40.94 15.28 -40.85
C SER A 251 -40.72 13.92 -41.52
N ALA A 252 -41.76 13.07 -41.56
CA ALA A 252 -41.72 11.75 -42.18
C ALA A 252 -42.10 11.78 -43.67
N LEU A 253 -42.48 12.96 -44.18
CA LEU A 253 -42.83 13.16 -45.58
C LEU A 253 -41.70 13.93 -46.26
N GLU A 254 -41.16 13.33 -47.32
CA GLU A 254 -40.12 13.95 -48.12
C GLU A 254 -40.70 14.31 -49.49
N LYS A 255 -40.52 15.57 -49.91
CA LYS A 255 -41.07 16.12 -51.15
C LYS A 255 -39.93 16.60 -52.04
N TYR A 256 -39.90 16.11 -53.28
CA TYR A 256 -39.01 16.61 -54.32
C TYR A 256 -39.81 17.27 -55.43
N THR A 257 -39.33 18.43 -55.87
CA THR A 257 -39.94 19.20 -56.97
C THR A 257 -38.90 19.39 -58.08
N GLY A 258 -39.16 18.84 -59.26
CA GLY A 258 -38.39 19.10 -60.47
C GLY A 258 -38.94 20.31 -61.22
N GLU A 259 -38.06 21.21 -61.66
CA GLU A 259 -38.46 22.32 -62.54
C GLU A 259 -38.71 21.81 -63.96
N SER A 260 -39.94 21.94 -64.46
CA SER A 260 -40.27 21.82 -65.88
C SER A 260 -40.74 23.17 -66.43
N GLY A 261 -40.30 23.49 -67.64
CA GLY A 261 -40.26 24.85 -68.19
C GLY A 261 -41.59 25.55 -68.47
N ALA A 262 -41.44 26.88 -68.65
CA ALA A 262 -42.32 27.91 -69.22
C ALA A 262 -43.78 28.08 -68.75
N ASP A 263 -44.46 27.09 -68.16
CA ASP A 263 -45.88 27.20 -67.78
C ASP A 263 -46.15 26.95 -66.28
N GLY A 264 -45.12 27.05 -65.43
CA GLY A 264 -45.28 26.97 -63.96
C GLY A 264 -45.64 25.59 -63.40
N ASP A 265 -45.75 24.57 -64.25
CA ASP A 265 -46.01 23.19 -63.85
C ASP A 265 -44.70 22.50 -63.42
N SER A 266 -44.61 22.15 -62.13
CA SER A 266 -43.49 21.39 -61.56
C SER A 266 -43.83 19.90 -61.45
N ASN A 267 -42.87 19.04 -61.77
CA ASN A 267 -42.97 17.62 -61.46
C ASN A 267 -42.79 17.42 -59.94
N ILE A 268 -43.68 16.70 -59.27
CA ILE A 268 -43.65 16.53 -57.81
C ILE A 268 -43.66 15.04 -57.48
N ALA A 269 -42.79 14.63 -56.57
CA ALA A 269 -42.82 13.29 -55.99
C ALA A 269 -42.75 13.37 -54.45
N ILE A 270 -43.57 12.55 -53.78
CA ILE A 270 -43.72 12.53 -52.32
C ILE A 270 -43.58 11.11 -51.78
N TRP A 271 -42.75 10.94 -50.74
CA TRP A 271 -42.47 9.67 -50.08
C TRP A 271 -42.85 9.68 -48.61
N ASP A 272 -43.33 8.54 -48.11
CA ASP A 272 -43.44 8.21 -46.68
C ASP A 272 -42.16 7.51 -46.22
N ASN A 273 -41.36 8.22 -45.43
CA ASN A 273 -40.13 7.75 -44.80
C ASN A 273 -40.34 7.39 -43.32
N SER A 274 -41.57 7.24 -42.84
CA SER A 274 -41.84 6.97 -41.41
C SER A 274 -41.09 5.75 -40.87
N LYS A 275 -41.00 4.67 -41.67
CA LYS A 275 -40.25 3.46 -41.32
C LYS A 275 -38.74 3.72 -41.29
N LEU A 276 -38.21 4.43 -42.27
CA LEU A 276 -36.80 4.85 -42.32
C LEU A 276 -36.44 5.70 -41.11
N MET A 277 -37.24 6.72 -40.79
CA MET A 277 -37.02 7.60 -39.63
C MET A 277 -37.07 6.86 -38.29
N ILE A 278 -37.99 5.91 -38.12
CA ILE A 278 -38.07 5.11 -36.90
C ILE A 278 -36.81 4.25 -36.73
N GLN A 279 -36.30 3.67 -37.82
CA GLN A 279 -35.07 2.89 -37.77
C GLN A 279 -33.83 3.76 -37.56
N GLU A 280 -33.73 4.91 -38.22
CA GLU A 280 -32.67 5.89 -37.99
C GLU A 280 -32.68 6.38 -36.54
N ALA A 281 -33.85 6.69 -35.99
CA ALA A 281 -33.99 7.13 -34.59
C ALA A 281 -33.61 6.01 -33.62
N LEU A 282 -34.06 4.77 -33.85
CA LEU A 282 -33.68 3.62 -33.02
C LEU A 282 -32.17 3.37 -33.06
N GLN A 283 -31.54 3.55 -34.21
CA GLN A 283 -30.08 3.44 -34.34
C GLN A 283 -29.34 4.61 -33.69
N GLN A 284 -29.80 5.86 -33.85
CA GLN A 284 -29.22 7.02 -33.16
C GLN A 284 -29.31 6.88 -31.64
N ILE A 285 -30.44 6.39 -31.12
CA ILE A 285 -30.59 6.07 -29.68
C ILE A 285 -29.61 4.96 -29.29
N THR A 286 -29.50 3.90 -30.09
CA THR A 286 -28.59 2.77 -29.82
C THR A 286 -27.13 3.23 -29.79
N VAL A 287 -26.70 4.05 -30.76
CA VAL A 287 -25.36 4.66 -30.83
C VAL A 287 -25.10 5.56 -29.63
N THR A 288 -26.07 6.40 -29.27
CA THR A 288 -25.92 7.33 -28.14
C THR A 288 -25.82 6.59 -26.81
N CYS A 289 -26.66 5.58 -26.58
CA CYS A 289 -26.57 4.71 -25.41
C CYS A 289 -25.25 3.96 -25.35
N PHE A 290 -24.77 3.46 -26.50
CA PHE A 290 -23.48 2.79 -26.60
C PHE A 290 -22.31 3.74 -26.25
N LEU A 291 -22.31 4.96 -26.79
CA LEU A 291 -21.32 6.01 -26.50
C LEU A 291 -21.27 6.36 -25.01
N ILE A 292 -22.43 6.52 -24.37
CA ILE A 292 -22.52 6.79 -22.94
C ILE A 292 -21.92 5.63 -22.13
N GLY A 293 -22.24 4.38 -22.48
CA GLY A 293 -21.67 3.20 -21.83
C GLY A 293 -20.14 3.11 -21.98
N LEU A 294 -19.64 3.44 -23.17
CA LEU A 294 -18.21 3.47 -23.48
C LEU A 294 -17.48 4.57 -22.68
N LEU A 295 -18.04 5.78 -22.61
CA LEU A 295 -17.51 6.87 -21.79
C LEU A 295 -17.53 6.54 -20.28
N PHE A 296 -18.58 5.89 -19.80
CA PHE A 296 -18.67 5.45 -18.41
C PHE A 296 -17.63 4.38 -18.08
N ALA A 297 -17.44 3.40 -18.96
CA ALA A 297 -16.38 2.40 -18.82
C ALA A 297 -15.00 3.08 -18.76
N MET A 298 -14.71 4.02 -19.66
CA MET A 298 -13.46 4.78 -19.66
C MET A 298 -13.23 5.50 -18.33
N PHE A 299 -14.25 6.20 -17.83
CA PHE A 299 -14.15 6.90 -16.55
C PHE A 299 -13.83 5.96 -15.39
N THR A 300 -14.47 4.80 -15.34
CA THR A 300 -14.26 3.83 -14.25
C THR A 300 -12.87 3.18 -14.28
N PHE A 301 -12.36 2.80 -15.47
CA PHE A 301 -11.01 2.27 -15.60
C PHE A 301 -9.94 3.30 -15.22
N LEU A 302 -10.01 4.50 -15.79
CA LEU A 302 -9.07 5.58 -15.50
C LEU A 302 -9.08 5.96 -14.01
N SER A 303 -10.28 6.08 -13.42
CA SER A 303 -10.43 6.42 -12.01
C SER A 303 -9.85 5.34 -11.10
N ASN A 304 -10.03 4.06 -11.44
CA ASN A 304 -9.46 2.95 -10.67
C ASN A 304 -7.93 2.93 -10.73
N ASP A 305 -7.33 3.26 -11.88
CA ASP A 305 -5.88 3.32 -12.05
C ASP A 305 -5.27 4.46 -11.24
N VAL A 306 -5.82 5.67 -11.34
CA VAL A 306 -5.40 6.82 -10.52
C VAL A 306 -5.54 6.50 -9.03
N THR A 307 -6.67 5.90 -8.65
CA THR A 307 -6.95 5.55 -7.26
C THR A 307 -5.98 4.51 -6.74
N SER A 308 -5.65 3.47 -7.52
CA SER A 308 -4.79 2.38 -7.09
C SER A 308 -3.30 2.74 -7.06
N LEU A 309 -2.83 3.59 -7.99
CA LEU A 309 -1.42 3.95 -8.12
C LEU A 309 -1.01 5.14 -7.24
N VAL A 310 -1.92 6.08 -6.99
CA VAL A 310 -1.62 7.35 -6.30
C VAL A 310 -2.41 7.51 -5.01
N VAL A 311 -3.75 7.42 -5.08
CA VAL A 311 -4.61 7.77 -3.94
C VAL A 311 -4.45 6.79 -2.78
N ARG A 312 -4.61 5.48 -3.02
CA ARG A 312 -4.52 4.45 -1.98
C ARG A 312 -3.17 4.43 -1.25
N PRO A 313 -2.00 4.52 -1.92
CA PRO A 313 -0.73 4.63 -1.22
C PRO A 313 -0.62 5.88 -0.34
N ILE A 314 -1.13 7.04 -0.79
CA ILE A 314 -1.11 8.27 -0.01
C ILE A 314 -2.04 8.17 1.20
N GLU A 315 -3.26 7.68 1.02
CA GLU A 315 -4.20 7.42 2.11
C GLU A 315 -3.59 6.47 3.14
N SER A 316 -2.94 5.39 2.69
CA SER A 316 -2.27 4.44 3.59
C SER A 316 -1.11 5.07 4.36
N MET A 317 -0.33 6.00 3.77
CA MET A 317 0.73 6.72 4.50
C MET A 317 0.13 7.61 5.58
N VAL A 318 -0.93 8.35 5.26
CA VAL A 318 -1.63 9.21 6.23
C VAL A 318 -2.24 8.37 7.35
N ASP A 319 -2.82 7.22 7.02
CA ASP A 319 -3.38 6.30 8.01
C ASP A 319 -2.31 5.73 8.95
N ILE A 320 -1.10 5.41 8.45
CA ILE A 320 0.02 4.99 9.30
C ILE A 320 0.38 6.10 10.28
N VAL A 321 0.48 7.35 9.81
CA VAL A 321 0.81 8.51 10.66
C VAL A 321 -0.27 8.75 11.70
N LYS A 322 -1.55 8.68 11.32
CA LYS A 322 -2.68 8.82 12.26
C LYS A 322 -2.71 7.70 13.30
N LYS A 323 -2.59 6.44 12.87
CA LYS A 323 -2.54 5.29 13.77
C LYS A 323 -1.36 5.37 14.74
N LEU A 324 -0.23 5.91 14.29
CA LEU A 324 0.95 6.13 15.13
C LEU A 324 0.74 7.28 16.12
N ALA A 325 0.06 8.35 15.72
CA ALA A 325 -0.33 9.44 16.62
C ALA A 325 -1.28 8.96 17.72
N GLU A 326 -2.24 8.08 17.39
CA GLU A 326 -3.18 7.48 18.34
C GLU A 326 -2.53 6.40 19.21
N ASN A 327 -1.72 5.53 18.62
CA ASN A 327 -1.04 4.43 19.29
C ASN A 327 0.45 4.36 18.89
N PRO A 328 1.32 5.02 19.66
CA PRO A 328 2.75 5.05 19.37
C PRO A 328 3.48 3.73 19.67
N THR A 329 2.81 2.70 20.20
CA THR A 329 3.39 1.36 20.41
C THR A 329 3.11 0.39 19.26
N LEU A 330 2.38 0.83 18.23
CA LEU A 330 2.04 -0.02 17.09
C LEU A 330 3.30 -0.44 16.33
N GLN A 331 3.61 -1.75 16.33
CA GLN A 331 4.67 -2.31 15.51
C GLN A 331 4.20 -2.38 14.06
N LEU A 332 4.84 -1.62 13.18
CA LEU A 332 4.55 -1.63 11.76
C LEU A 332 5.27 -2.82 11.12
N GLU A 333 4.52 -3.85 10.70
CA GLU A 333 5.10 -4.97 9.96
C GLU A 333 5.69 -4.48 8.62
N GLY A 334 6.99 -4.76 8.43
CA GLY A 334 7.70 -4.43 7.21
C GLY A 334 7.28 -5.34 6.06
N GLN A 335 6.41 -4.86 5.19
CA GLN A 335 6.12 -5.55 3.93
C GLN A 335 7.32 -5.47 2.96
N THR A 336 7.68 -6.60 2.37
CA THR A 336 9.02 -6.85 1.80
C THR A 336 9.17 -6.60 0.30
N LYS A 337 8.14 -6.16 -0.43
CA LYS A 337 8.30 -5.80 -1.85
C LYS A 337 7.55 -4.52 -2.21
N SER A 338 8.29 -3.43 -2.25
CA SER A 338 7.85 -2.24 -2.94
C SER A 338 7.93 -2.47 -4.45
N LYS A 339 6.77 -2.38 -5.11
CA LYS A 339 6.66 -2.48 -6.58
C LYS A 339 6.79 -1.10 -7.25
N TYR A 340 6.59 0.00 -6.51
CA TYR A 340 6.49 1.37 -7.01
C TYR A 340 7.08 2.40 -6.03
N GLU A 341 7.44 3.61 -6.51
CA GLU A 341 8.04 4.68 -5.68
C GLU A 341 7.18 5.06 -4.47
N THR A 342 5.86 5.21 -4.65
CA THR A 342 4.92 5.50 -3.54
C THR A 342 4.94 4.39 -2.50
N GLU A 343 5.00 3.13 -2.93
CA GLU A 343 5.11 1.99 -2.02
C GLU A 343 6.49 1.93 -1.33
N ALA A 344 7.55 2.38 -2.02
CA ALA A 344 8.89 2.48 -1.42
C ALA A 344 8.91 3.54 -0.31
N VAL A 345 8.28 4.70 -0.54
CA VAL A 345 8.12 5.75 0.47
C VAL A 345 7.31 5.24 1.67
N ARG A 346 6.24 4.48 1.45
CA ARG A 346 5.44 3.87 2.54
C ARG A 346 6.28 2.94 3.41
N VAL A 347 7.05 2.04 2.78
CA VAL A 347 7.93 1.11 3.49
C VAL A 347 9.06 1.84 4.19
N ALA A 348 9.64 2.88 3.58
CA ALA A 348 10.67 3.71 4.19
C ALA A 348 10.14 4.45 5.41
N LEU A 349 8.95 5.05 5.33
CA LEU A 349 8.28 5.71 6.44
C LEU A 349 8.03 4.74 7.60
N ALA A 350 7.49 3.55 7.31
CA ALA A 350 7.28 2.52 8.32
C ALA A 350 8.57 2.08 9.02
N LYS A 351 9.68 1.95 8.27
CA LYS A 351 11.00 1.64 8.83
C LYS A 351 11.53 2.79 9.69
N ILE A 352 11.41 4.04 9.25
CA ILE A 352 11.86 5.22 10.02
C ILE A 352 11.10 5.29 11.34
N VAL A 353 9.77 5.13 11.30
CA VAL A 353 8.92 5.07 12.49
C VAL A 353 9.35 3.95 13.43
N GLY A 354 9.51 2.72 12.90
CA GLY A 354 9.93 1.57 13.71
C GLY A 354 11.30 1.79 14.36
N LEU A 355 12.24 2.37 13.63
CA LEU A 355 13.56 2.73 14.17
C LEU A 355 13.47 3.83 15.24
N MET A 356 12.59 4.82 15.08
CA MET A 356 12.38 5.87 16.08
C MET A 356 11.73 5.33 17.36
N GLN A 357 10.74 4.44 17.25
CA GLN A 357 10.12 3.78 18.41
C GLN A 357 11.14 2.93 19.18
N LEU A 358 11.95 2.15 18.47
CA LEU A 358 13.03 1.35 19.07
C LEU A 358 14.14 2.23 19.68
N GLY A 359 14.47 3.34 19.03
CA GLY A 359 15.55 4.25 19.47
C GLY A 359 15.19 5.13 20.67
N PHE A 360 13.97 5.66 20.73
CA PHE A 360 13.54 6.52 21.83
C PHE A 360 12.88 5.77 22.99
N GLY A 361 12.54 4.49 22.80
CA GLY A 361 11.80 3.68 23.76
C GLY A 361 10.41 4.28 24.06
N GLY A 362 9.72 3.73 25.06
CA GLY A 362 8.35 4.17 25.31
C GLY A 362 8.22 5.56 25.94
N ALA A 363 9.30 6.17 26.45
CA ALA A 363 9.27 7.56 26.92
C ALA A 363 9.17 8.52 25.73
N GLY A 364 9.79 8.16 24.60
CA GLY A 364 9.69 8.93 23.36
C GLY A 364 8.36 8.80 22.65
N HIS A 365 7.60 7.73 22.91
CA HIS A 365 6.29 7.53 22.32
C HIS A 365 5.32 8.69 22.60
N GLU A 366 5.30 9.23 23.82
CA GLU A 366 4.45 10.39 24.17
C GLU A 366 4.89 11.67 23.45
N ILE A 367 6.19 11.83 23.18
CA ILE A 367 6.74 12.98 22.46
C ILE A 367 6.41 12.89 20.97
N ILE A 368 6.58 11.69 20.39
CA ILE A 368 6.23 11.41 18.99
C ILE A 368 4.73 11.63 18.79
N SER A 369 3.87 11.04 19.63
CA SER A 369 2.41 11.16 19.45
C SER A 369 1.92 12.60 19.59
N ALA A 370 2.46 13.36 20.55
CA ALA A 370 2.12 14.77 20.71
C ALA A 370 2.47 15.61 19.47
N ASN A 371 3.65 15.38 18.88
CA ASN A 371 4.09 16.09 17.66
C ASN A 371 3.37 15.64 16.39
N LEU A 372 2.90 14.38 16.33
CA LEU A 372 2.12 13.88 15.19
C LEU A 372 0.64 14.27 15.27
N ALA A 373 0.10 14.50 16.47
CA ALA A 373 -1.29 14.89 16.69
C ALA A 373 -1.55 16.38 16.49
N SER A 374 -0.53 17.24 16.61
CA SER A 374 -0.63 18.67 16.33
C SER A 374 -0.76 18.93 14.82
N THR A 375 -1.99 19.20 14.37
CA THR A 375 -2.33 19.52 12.96
C THR A 375 -1.88 20.91 12.51
N ASP A 376 -1.48 21.77 13.45
CA ASP A 376 -1.12 23.17 13.21
C ASP A 376 0.40 23.37 13.16
N GLY A 377 0.95 23.33 11.94
CA GLY A 377 2.00 24.26 11.53
C GLY A 377 3.45 23.99 11.95
N ALA A 378 4.19 23.32 11.05
CA ALA A 378 5.61 23.49 10.68
C ALA A 378 6.73 23.31 11.73
N ASP A 379 6.55 23.63 13.00
CA ASP A 379 7.62 23.55 14.00
C ASP A 379 7.52 22.28 14.84
N LEU A 380 8.61 21.52 14.82
CA LEU A 380 8.80 20.32 15.62
C LEU A 380 9.15 20.73 17.06
N ASP A 381 8.17 20.67 17.98
CA ASP A 381 8.41 20.93 19.41
C ASP A 381 8.78 19.65 20.15
N LEU A 382 10.08 19.39 20.21
CA LEU A 382 10.64 18.25 20.92
C LEU A 382 10.80 18.50 22.43
N MET A 383 10.65 19.74 22.91
CA MET A 383 10.96 20.13 24.29
C MET A 383 9.71 20.26 25.15
N LEU A 384 8.86 19.24 25.07
CA LEU A 384 7.65 19.11 25.89
C LEU A 384 7.98 19.07 27.38
N LYS A 385 7.10 19.66 28.20
CA LYS A 385 7.25 19.66 29.67
C LYS A 385 7.17 18.23 30.21
N GLY A 386 8.17 17.84 31.00
CA GLY A 386 8.21 16.52 31.63
C GLY A 386 7.06 16.29 32.63
N LYS A 387 6.62 15.03 32.73
CA LYS A 387 5.54 14.58 33.61
C LYS A 387 6.10 13.78 34.78
N LYS A 388 5.63 14.08 35.99
CA LYS A 388 5.96 13.27 37.17
C LYS A 388 5.20 11.93 37.11
N ARG A 389 5.92 10.82 37.28
CA ARG A 389 5.40 9.44 37.24
C ARG A 389 6.01 8.63 38.37
N ASP A 390 5.23 7.73 38.96
CA ASP A 390 5.75 6.69 39.84
C ASP A 390 5.97 5.42 39.02
N CYS A 391 7.17 4.84 39.07
CA CYS A 391 7.55 3.68 38.28
C CYS A 391 8.46 2.74 39.06
N ALA A 392 8.54 1.49 38.61
CA ALA A 392 9.63 0.61 39.01
C ALA A 392 10.82 0.80 38.05
N TYR A 393 12.00 1.02 38.62
CA TYR A 393 13.26 1.13 37.90
C TYR A 393 14.09 -0.10 38.19
N GLY A 394 14.56 -0.72 37.10
CA GLY A 394 15.55 -1.78 37.13
C GLY A 394 16.85 -1.26 36.51
N TYR A 395 17.93 -1.38 37.26
CA TYR A 395 19.28 -1.13 36.75
C TYR A 395 20.04 -2.46 36.75
N CYS A 396 20.79 -2.72 35.69
CA CYS A 396 21.62 -3.92 35.63
C CYS A 396 22.97 -3.63 34.98
N ASP A 397 24.01 -4.34 35.42
CA ASP A 397 25.41 -4.10 35.05
C ASP A 397 26.14 -5.45 34.86
N ILE A 398 26.89 -5.57 33.77
CA ILE A 398 27.68 -6.77 33.49
C ILE A 398 28.91 -6.79 34.39
N ARG A 399 29.09 -7.86 35.16
CA ARG A 399 30.24 -8.02 36.04
C ARG A 399 31.54 -8.20 35.27
N GLN A 400 32.57 -7.51 35.75
CA GLN A 400 33.93 -7.60 35.19
C GLN A 400 33.96 -7.23 33.71
N PHE A 401 33.05 -6.34 33.26
CA PHE A 401 32.90 -6.00 31.86
C PHE A 401 34.18 -5.42 31.25
N THR A 402 34.83 -4.46 31.91
CA THR A 402 36.10 -3.88 31.45
C THR A 402 37.14 -4.95 31.14
N ASP A 403 37.28 -5.93 32.04
CA ASP A 403 38.23 -7.01 31.88
C ASP A 403 37.88 -7.93 30.70
N THR A 404 36.59 -8.18 30.49
CA THR A 404 36.07 -8.98 29.37
C THR A 404 36.24 -8.25 28.04
N VAL A 405 36.00 -6.93 27.99
CA VAL A 405 36.13 -6.11 26.79
C VAL A 405 37.57 -6.07 26.30
N GLU A 406 38.53 -5.93 27.22
CA GLU A 406 39.95 -6.03 26.90
C GLU A 406 40.33 -7.38 26.27
N CYS A 407 39.65 -8.46 26.64
CA CYS A 407 39.91 -9.78 26.07
C CYS A 407 39.20 -10.00 24.72
N LEU A 408 37.99 -9.45 24.54
CA LEU A 408 37.14 -9.68 23.38
C LEU A 408 37.43 -8.75 22.20
N GLN A 409 37.93 -7.53 22.45
CA GLN A 409 38.31 -6.54 21.41
C GLN A 409 37.17 -6.34 20.38
N ASP A 410 37.35 -6.75 19.13
CA ASP A 410 36.36 -6.59 18.04
C ASP A 410 35.02 -7.32 18.31
N GLN A 411 35.01 -8.33 19.19
CA GLN A 411 33.81 -9.13 19.50
C GLN A 411 32.95 -8.55 20.62
N VAL A 412 33.30 -7.39 21.17
CA VAL A 412 32.59 -6.76 22.29
C VAL A 412 31.12 -6.50 21.96
N MET A 413 30.84 -6.03 20.75
CA MET A 413 29.46 -5.76 20.32
C MET A 413 28.61 -7.04 20.28
N LEU A 414 29.18 -8.17 19.84
CA LEU A 414 28.47 -9.45 19.85
C LEU A 414 28.12 -9.89 21.27
N PHE A 415 29.06 -9.72 22.21
CA PHE A 415 28.84 -10.05 23.62
C PHE A 415 27.78 -9.15 24.26
N THR A 416 27.92 -7.83 24.15
CA THR A 416 26.98 -6.87 24.75
C THR A 416 25.59 -7.00 24.15
N ASN A 417 25.47 -7.17 22.83
CA ASN A 417 24.17 -7.36 22.17
C ASN A 417 23.52 -8.68 22.57
N SER A 418 24.29 -9.77 22.73
CA SER A 418 23.76 -11.06 23.19
C SER A 418 23.23 -10.99 24.63
N VAL A 419 23.90 -10.22 25.49
CA VAL A 419 23.41 -9.95 26.85
C VAL A 419 22.17 -9.05 26.82
N GLY A 420 22.22 -7.98 26.03
CA GLY A 420 21.13 -7.04 25.84
C GLY A 420 19.86 -7.72 25.34
N GLU A 421 19.96 -8.62 24.36
CA GLU A 421 18.83 -9.39 23.83
C GLU A 421 18.11 -10.20 24.91
N ILE A 422 18.85 -10.91 25.77
CA ILE A 422 18.27 -11.67 26.89
C ILE A 422 17.55 -10.74 27.87
N ILE A 423 18.20 -9.65 28.27
CA ILE A 423 17.63 -8.70 29.25
C ILE A 423 16.40 -8.01 28.67
N HIS A 424 16.52 -7.44 27.47
CA HIS A 424 15.45 -6.70 26.82
C HIS A 424 14.25 -7.59 26.54
N GLN A 425 14.44 -8.82 26.06
CA GLN A 425 13.34 -9.75 25.80
C GLN A 425 12.65 -10.20 27.09
N ALA A 426 13.41 -10.59 28.12
CA ALA A 426 12.83 -11.00 29.39
C ALA A 426 12.06 -9.85 30.07
N CYS A 427 12.57 -8.62 29.99
CA CYS A 427 11.87 -7.44 30.48
C CYS A 427 10.62 -7.12 29.65
N HIS A 428 10.72 -7.14 28.32
CA HIS A 428 9.60 -6.87 27.42
C HIS A 428 8.43 -7.84 27.63
N ASP A 429 8.72 -9.14 27.74
CA ASP A 429 7.71 -10.19 28.00
C ASP A 429 6.97 -9.94 29.33
N ASN A 430 7.64 -9.31 30.30
CA ASN A 430 7.11 -8.93 31.61
C ASN A 430 6.69 -7.45 31.69
N LYS A 431 6.33 -6.82 30.56
CA LYS A 431 5.83 -5.43 30.48
C LYS A 431 6.81 -4.35 30.96
N GLY A 432 8.10 -4.66 30.94
CA GLY A 432 9.18 -3.72 31.14
C GLY A 432 9.62 -3.11 29.82
N GLU A 433 10.06 -1.87 29.88
CA GLU A 433 10.49 -1.10 28.73
C GLU A 433 11.96 -0.72 28.89
N PRO A 434 12.86 -1.30 28.07
CA PRO A 434 14.22 -0.81 27.98
C PRO A 434 14.23 0.66 27.56
N ASN A 435 14.96 1.49 28.28
CA ASN A 435 15.14 2.90 27.91
C ASN A 435 16.56 3.15 27.44
N LYS A 436 17.54 2.96 28.33
CA LYS A 436 18.91 3.40 28.08
C LYS A 436 19.90 2.26 28.24
N ASN A 437 20.73 2.09 27.21
CA ASN A 437 21.88 1.20 27.23
C ASN A 437 23.14 2.07 27.42
N ILE A 438 23.91 1.81 28.47
CA ILE A 438 25.08 2.60 28.89
C ILE A 438 26.27 1.65 29.00
N GLY A 439 26.86 1.28 27.86
CA GLY A 439 27.98 0.33 27.84
C GLY A 439 27.56 -1.06 28.35
N ASP A 440 28.01 -1.40 29.56
CA ASP A 440 27.67 -2.60 30.33
C ASP A 440 26.37 -2.53 31.09
N ALA A 441 25.79 -1.33 31.25
CA ALA A 441 24.61 -1.13 32.05
C ALA A 441 23.33 -0.94 31.23
N PHE A 442 22.21 -1.47 31.71
CA PHE A 442 20.90 -1.31 31.10
C PHE A 442 19.87 -0.79 32.10
N LEU A 443 19.22 0.32 31.75
CA LEU A 443 18.11 0.91 32.50
C LEU A 443 16.78 0.47 31.90
N ILE A 444 15.99 -0.23 32.72
CA ILE A 444 14.66 -0.73 32.38
C ILE A 444 13.63 -0.04 33.27
N ILE A 445 12.48 0.33 32.70
CA ILE A 445 11.39 0.98 33.42
C ILE A 445 10.12 0.16 33.25
N TRP A 446 9.38 -0.03 34.34
CA TRP A 446 8.02 -0.54 34.29
C TRP A 446 7.07 0.56 34.74
N ARG A 447 6.11 0.90 33.87
CA ARG A 447 5.13 1.96 34.09
C ARG A 447 3.79 1.38 34.52
N PRO A 448 3.24 1.79 35.66
CA PRO A 448 1.86 1.47 35.99
C PRO A 448 0.91 2.27 35.11
N LYS A 449 -0.20 1.63 34.67
CA LYS A 449 -1.22 2.29 33.83
C LYS A 449 -2.10 3.26 34.62
N SER A 450 -2.25 3.01 35.92
CA SER A 450 -3.05 3.79 36.86
C SER A 450 -2.28 3.95 38.17
N ILE A 451 -2.70 4.92 38.99
CA ILE A 451 -2.15 5.21 40.32
C ILE A 451 -2.65 4.18 41.37
N GLU A 452 -3.52 3.26 40.96
CA GLU A 452 -4.03 2.19 41.83
C GLU A 452 -2.90 1.26 42.29
N ILE A 453 -2.93 0.90 43.59
CA ILE A 453 -1.94 0.01 44.21
C ILE A 453 -1.92 -1.36 43.51
N SER A 454 -3.06 -1.83 43.02
CA SER A 454 -3.17 -3.09 42.26
C SER A 454 -2.28 -3.10 41.01
N GLU A 455 -2.18 -1.97 40.31
CA GLU A 455 -1.32 -1.82 39.13
C GLU A 455 0.15 -1.68 39.53
N HIS A 456 0.44 -1.01 40.65
CA HIS A 456 1.79 -0.93 41.20
C HIS A 456 2.33 -2.33 41.55
N THR A 457 1.51 -3.16 42.20
CA THR A 457 1.87 -4.55 42.53
C THR A 457 2.15 -5.38 41.28
N LYS A 458 1.31 -5.32 40.23
CA LYS A 458 1.56 -6.02 38.96
C LYS A 458 2.88 -5.61 38.32
N VAL A 459 3.20 -4.32 38.38
CA VAL A 459 4.45 -3.76 37.83
C VAL A 459 5.67 -4.28 38.57
N VAL A 460 5.69 -4.23 39.92
CA VAL A 460 6.83 -4.74 40.70
C VAL A 460 6.96 -6.26 40.60
N ASP A 461 5.85 -6.98 40.55
CA ASP A 461 5.82 -8.44 40.36
C ASP A 461 6.41 -8.83 39.00
N GLY A 462 6.03 -8.11 37.93
CA GLY A 462 6.58 -8.27 36.59
C GLY A 462 8.09 -7.97 36.54
N ALA A 463 8.53 -6.89 37.20
CA ALA A 463 9.94 -6.50 37.24
C ALA A 463 10.82 -7.55 37.93
N LEU A 464 10.41 -8.07 39.09
CA LEU A 464 11.15 -9.13 39.77
C LEU A 464 11.16 -10.43 38.96
N THR A 465 10.04 -10.78 38.35
CA THR A 465 9.93 -11.99 37.51
C THR A 465 10.84 -11.91 36.28
N ALA A 466 10.93 -10.73 35.66
CA ALA A 466 11.86 -10.47 34.56
C ALA A 466 13.31 -10.72 34.98
N PHE A 467 13.75 -10.12 36.09
CA PHE A 467 15.14 -10.23 36.53
C PHE A 467 15.50 -11.65 37.00
N ARG A 468 14.58 -12.36 37.66
CA ARG A 468 14.75 -13.79 37.96
C ARG A 468 14.95 -14.61 36.68
N ARG A 469 14.18 -14.31 35.62
CA ARG A 469 14.33 -14.95 34.31
C ARG A 469 15.68 -14.60 33.66
N CYS A 470 16.09 -13.33 33.68
CA CYS A 470 17.39 -12.89 33.17
C CYS A 470 18.55 -13.66 33.82
N VAL A 471 18.55 -13.78 35.15
CA VAL A 471 19.60 -14.53 35.88
C VAL A 471 19.71 -15.97 35.38
N ARG A 472 18.58 -16.65 35.19
CA ARG A 472 18.54 -18.03 34.69
C ARG A 472 19.01 -18.13 33.24
N GLU A 473 18.50 -17.28 32.36
CA GLU A 473 18.79 -17.34 30.93
C GLU A 473 20.23 -16.95 30.61
N VAL A 474 20.79 -15.94 31.28
CA VAL A 474 22.21 -15.58 31.16
C VAL A 474 23.11 -16.73 31.60
N ALA A 475 22.76 -17.41 32.71
CA ALA A 475 23.53 -18.54 33.21
C ALA A 475 23.49 -19.76 32.27
N SER A 476 22.36 -20.01 31.60
CA SER A 476 22.17 -21.16 30.70
C SER A 476 22.44 -20.86 29.22
N SER A 477 22.72 -19.62 28.84
CA SER A 477 22.85 -19.21 27.43
C SER A 477 24.07 -19.84 26.77
N GLN A 478 23.82 -20.69 25.76
CA GLN A 478 24.88 -21.29 24.96
C GLN A 478 25.60 -20.25 24.09
N THR A 479 24.89 -19.25 23.57
CA THR A 479 25.47 -18.16 22.78
C THR A 479 26.51 -17.40 23.58
N LEU A 480 26.19 -17.02 24.82
CA LEU A 480 27.16 -16.33 25.69
C LEU A 480 28.36 -17.22 26.03
N GLN A 481 28.16 -18.51 26.23
CA GLN A 481 29.26 -19.45 26.45
C GLN A 481 30.18 -19.54 25.22
N LEU A 482 29.63 -19.54 24.01
CA LEU A 482 30.41 -19.57 22.77
C LEU A 482 31.20 -18.27 22.56
N VAL A 483 30.56 -17.11 22.74
CA VAL A 483 31.21 -15.80 22.58
C VAL A 483 32.33 -15.59 23.61
N THR A 484 32.19 -16.16 24.81
CA THR A 484 33.19 -16.03 25.89
C THR A 484 34.25 -17.13 25.89
N ASN A 485 34.14 -18.14 25.02
CA ASN A 485 35.09 -19.24 24.89
C ASN A 485 36.30 -18.85 24.02
N VAL A 486 37.03 -17.82 24.45
CA VAL A 486 38.19 -17.27 23.75
C VAL A 486 39.45 -17.49 24.58
N GLU A 487 40.59 -17.79 23.92
CA GLU A 487 41.85 -18.05 24.60
C GLU A 487 42.31 -16.87 25.48
N ALA A 488 42.04 -15.63 25.08
CA ALA A 488 42.33 -14.44 25.88
C ALA A 488 41.59 -14.43 27.23
N ILE A 489 40.30 -14.79 27.23
CA ILE A 489 39.50 -14.93 28.46
C ILE A 489 40.06 -16.06 29.32
N HIS A 490 40.40 -17.21 28.72
CA HIS A 490 40.99 -18.34 29.43
C HIS A 490 42.34 -18.00 30.07
N LYS A 491 43.16 -17.14 29.43
CA LYS A 491 44.43 -16.66 30.00
C LYS A 491 44.21 -15.73 31.20
N LYS A 492 43.21 -14.84 31.15
CA LYS A 492 42.94 -13.86 32.22
C LYS A 492 42.23 -14.47 33.43
N PHE A 493 41.20 -15.29 33.20
CA PHE A 493 40.34 -15.82 34.27
C PHE A 493 40.61 -17.29 34.61
N GLY A 494 41.40 -17.99 33.79
CA GLY A 494 41.61 -19.42 33.87
C GLY A 494 40.60 -20.20 33.03
N ARG A 495 41.07 -21.32 32.48
CA ARG A 495 40.27 -22.17 31.58
C ARG A 495 38.98 -22.63 32.25
N ASP A 496 37.86 -22.42 31.57
CA ASP A 496 36.49 -22.79 31.98
C ASP A 496 35.99 -22.17 33.29
N LYS A 497 36.67 -21.14 33.82
CA LYS A 497 36.29 -20.47 35.08
C LYS A 497 35.44 -19.23 34.89
N TYR A 498 35.55 -18.56 33.74
CA TYR A 498 34.74 -17.37 33.46
C TYR A 498 33.26 -17.73 33.27
N ARG A 499 32.37 -16.94 33.86
CA ARG A 499 30.92 -17.01 33.65
C ARG A 499 30.39 -15.59 33.63
N THR A 500 29.56 -15.27 32.63
CA THR A 500 28.85 -14.00 32.57
C THR A 500 27.93 -13.89 33.78
N LYS A 501 28.12 -12.84 34.57
CA LYS A 501 27.27 -12.51 35.73
C LYS A 501 26.79 -11.08 35.57
N ILE A 502 25.60 -10.81 36.08
CA ILE A 502 24.96 -9.51 35.98
C ILE A 502 24.40 -9.15 37.36
N GLY A 503 24.67 -7.94 37.82
CA GLY A 503 24.05 -7.38 39.01
C GLY A 503 22.74 -6.70 38.62
N PHE A 504 21.73 -6.80 39.49
CA PHE A 504 20.41 -6.21 39.28
C PHE A 504 19.98 -5.42 40.52
N GLY A 505 19.64 -4.14 40.33
CA GLY A 505 19.07 -3.27 41.35
C GLY A 505 17.63 -2.88 40.99
N LEU A 506 16.70 -3.11 41.92
CA LEU A 506 15.27 -2.81 41.76
C LEU A 506 14.80 -1.76 42.78
N HIS A 507 14.10 -0.74 42.31
CA HIS A 507 13.54 0.30 43.16
C HIS A 507 12.20 0.80 42.61
N PHE A 508 11.27 1.15 43.50
CA PHE A 508 10.00 1.79 43.12
C PHE A 508 9.96 3.21 43.67
N GLY A 509 9.74 4.20 42.80
CA GLY A 509 9.71 5.60 43.21
C GLY A 509 9.30 6.58 42.12
N TRP A 510 9.26 7.85 42.46
CA TRP A 510 8.87 8.91 41.54
C TRP A 510 10.03 9.32 40.61
N SER A 511 9.72 9.68 39.37
CA SER A 511 10.62 10.40 38.47
C SER A 511 9.88 11.40 37.60
N VAL A 512 10.62 12.31 36.96
CA VAL A 512 10.10 13.14 35.88
C VAL A 512 10.51 12.52 34.55
N GLU A 513 9.53 12.07 33.79
CA GLU A 513 9.65 11.57 32.43
C GLU A 513 9.59 12.73 31.45
N GLY A 514 10.58 12.87 30.57
CA GLY A 514 10.54 13.88 29.52
C GLY A 514 11.79 13.94 28.64
N PRO A 515 11.77 14.81 27.62
CA PRO A 515 12.92 15.06 26.76
C PRO A 515 14.01 15.80 27.54
N VAL A 516 15.24 15.30 27.48
CA VAL A 516 16.42 15.93 28.06
C VAL A 516 17.43 16.16 26.95
N GLY A 517 17.87 17.40 26.78
CA GLY A 517 18.88 17.73 25.78
C GLY A 517 18.71 19.13 25.20
N THR A 518 19.12 19.26 23.95
CA THR A 518 19.05 20.49 23.16
C THR A 518 18.39 20.19 21.82
N PRO A 519 18.00 21.19 21.01
CA PRO A 519 17.47 20.95 19.67
C PRO A 519 18.39 20.12 18.74
N THR A 520 19.69 20.00 19.07
CA THR A 520 20.64 19.17 18.30
C THR A 520 20.64 17.70 18.68
N LYS A 521 20.33 17.37 19.94
CA LYS A 521 20.28 16.00 20.47
C LYS A 521 19.37 15.96 21.69
N ILE A 522 18.40 15.06 21.65
CA ILE A 522 17.42 14.85 22.72
C ILE A 522 17.38 13.36 23.06
N ASP A 523 17.41 13.07 24.36
CA ASP A 523 17.23 11.73 24.92
C ASP A 523 15.98 11.74 25.82
N CYS A 524 15.07 10.79 25.63
CA CYS A 524 13.88 10.65 26.46
C CYS A 524 14.26 9.96 27.77
N SER A 525 14.31 10.71 28.86
CA SER A 525 14.93 10.26 30.12
C SER A 525 13.98 10.34 31.31
N TYR A 526 14.30 9.55 32.34
CA TYR A 526 13.68 9.63 33.66
C TYR A 526 14.66 10.28 34.63
N LEU A 527 14.31 11.43 35.18
CA LEU A 527 15.15 12.17 36.11
C LEU A 527 14.55 12.17 37.52
N SER A 528 15.27 11.61 38.49
CA SER A 528 14.97 11.72 39.92
C SER A 528 16.10 11.14 40.78
N PRO A 529 16.25 11.61 42.04
CA PRO A 529 17.09 10.93 43.03
C PRO A 529 16.70 9.47 43.25
N GLU A 530 15.41 9.11 43.13
CA GLU A 530 14.90 7.74 43.31
C GLU A 530 15.38 6.81 42.19
N VAL A 531 15.55 7.32 40.96
CA VAL A 531 16.14 6.53 39.84
C VAL A 531 17.59 6.17 40.13
N LYS A 532 18.35 7.05 40.81
CA LYS A 532 19.72 6.75 41.21
C LYS A 532 19.81 5.71 42.34
N VAL A 533 18.71 5.43 43.03
CA VAL A 533 18.68 4.39 44.07
C VAL A 533 18.79 3.00 43.46
N SER A 534 18.18 2.74 42.29
CA SER A 534 18.34 1.45 41.60
C SER A 534 19.76 1.24 41.10
N ASP A 535 20.42 2.28 40.60
CA ASP A 535 21.85 2.28 40.22
C ASP A 535 22.75 1.95 41.43
N ARG A 536 22.54 2.62 42.57
CA ARG A 536 23.27 2.29 43.81
C ARG A 536 23.00 0.87 44.30
N LEU A 537 21.75 0.41 44.23
CA LEU A 537 21.40 -0.97 44.60
C LEU A 537 22.08 -1.99 43.68
N GLU A 538 22.16 -1.71 42.38
CA GLU A 538 22.97 -2.50 41.46
C GLU A 538 24.43 -2.46 41.93
N ALA A 539 25.06 -1.31 42.13
CA ALA A 539 26.45 -1.27 42.55
C ALA A 539 26.70 -2.06 43.85
N ALA A 540 25.76 -1.98 44.80
CA ALA A 540 25.77 -2.70 46.07
C ALA A 540 25.75 -4.23 45.91
N THR A 541 25.23 -4.75 44.79
CA THR A 541 25.23 -6.19 44.54
C THR A 541 26.65 -6.78 44.55
N LYS A 542 27.69 -5.98 44.23
CA LYS A 542 29.12 -6.37 44.34
C LYS A 542 29.52 -6.61 45.79
N ILE A 543 29.07 -5.74 46.69
CA ILE A 543 29.39 -5.75 48.11
C ILE A 543 28.70 -6.94 48.79
N TYR A 544 27.39 -7.08 48.57
CA TYR A 544 26.60 -8.14 49.21
C TYR A 544 26.74 -9.50 48.52
N SER A 545 27.41 -9.58 47.38
CA SER A 545 27.51 -10.81 46.57
C SER A 545 26.13 -11.43 46.35
N SER A 546 25.16 -10.63 45.90
CA SER A 546 23.82 -11.06 45.47
C SER A 546 23.64 -10.74 43.99
N ASN A 547 22.84 -11.51 43.26
CA ASN A 547 22.48 -11.17 41.88
C ASN A 547 21.45 -10.04 41.84
N ILE A 548 20.42 -10.10 42.70
CA ILE A 548 19.32 -9.14 42.72
C ILE A 548 19.24 -8.51 44.10
N LEU A 549 19.22 -7.17 44.14
CA LEU A 549 18.92 -6.36 45.31
C LEU A 549 17.73 -5.46 45.03
N MET A 550 16.93 -5.21 46.05
CA MET A 550 15.75 -4.36 45.94
C MET A 550 15.54 -3.47 47.17
N SER A 551 14.88 -2.33 46.96
CA SER A 551 14.52 -1.41 48.04
C SER A 551 13.37 -1.95 48.88
N GLY A 552 13.28 -1.50 50.14
CA GLY A 552 12.12 -1.79 50.99
C GLY A 552 10.80 -1.31 50.40
N GLN A 553 10.79 -0.15 49.73
CA GLN A 553 9.60 0.37 49.04
C GLN A 553 9.13 -0.56 47.92
N PHE A 554 10.07 -1.15 47.17
CA PHE A 554 9.76 -2.13 46.15
C PHE A 554 9.22 -3.43 46.78
N TYR A 555 9.86 -3.90 47.85
CA TYR A 555 9.46 -5.11 48.58
C TYR A 555 8.05 -5.02 49.17
N ASP A 556 7.69 -3.88 49.74
CA ASP A 556 6.39 -3.68 50.40
C ASP A 556 5.23 -3.77 49.38
N LEU A 557 5.47 -3.44 48.10
CA LEU A 557 4.48 -3.49 47.02
C LEU A 557 4.34 -4.86 46.36
N LEU A 558 5.28 -5.79 46.59
CA LEU A 558 5.24 -7.13 46.02
C LEU A 558 4.06 -7.95 46.54
N SER A 559 3.56 -8.85 45.69
CA SER A 559 2.60 -9.86 46.14
C SER A 559 3.24 -10.87 47.10
N GLU A 560 2.44 -11.36 48.06
CA GLU A 560 2.89 -12.32 49.09
C GLU A 560 3.57 -13.59 48.51
N HIS A 561 3.08 -14.10 47.38
CA HIS A 561 3.65 -15.28 46.73
C HIS A 561 5.06 -15.05 46.17
N LEU A 562 5.42 -13.81 45.79
CA LEU A 562 6.76 -13.48 45.28
C LEU A 562 7.76 -13.13 46.38
N LYS A 563 7.29 -12.72 47.56
CA LYS A 563 8.12 -12.46 48.76
C LYS A 563 8.86 -13.70 49.25
N VAL A 564 8.35 -14.90 48.92
CA VAL A 564 9.00 -16.15 49.29
C VAL A 564 10.41 -16.22 48.65
N GLY A 565 11.43 -16.48 49.49
CA GLY A 565 12.82 -16.55 49.07
C GLY A 565 13.52 -15.18 48.97
N ILE A 566 12.89 -14.11 49.44
CA ILE A 566 13.49 -12.80 49.63
C ILE A 566 13.74 -12.60 51.12
N ARG A 567 14.88 -12.03 51.49
CA ARG A 567 15.20 -11.66 52.89
C ARG A 567 15.66 -10.22 53.00
N LEU A 568 15.40 -9.61 54.15
CA LEU A 568 16.00 -8.33 54.53
C LEU A 568 17.47 -8.60 54.84
N ILE A 569 18.40 -8.00 54.11
CA ILE A 569 19.85 -8.24 54.31
C ILE A 569 20.52 -7.13 55.10
N ASP A 570 20.02 -5.91 55.01
CA ASP A 570 20.62 -4.76 55.68
C ASP A 570 19.62 -3.60 55.85
N HIS A 571 19.92 -2.70 56.78
CA HIS A 571 19.20 -1.47 57.04
C HIS A 571 20.20 -0.30 57.12
N ILE A 572 20.35 0.40 56.00
CA ILE A 572 21.40 1.40 55.79
C ILE A 572 20.83 2.82 55.72
N THR A 573 21.67 3.83 55.93
CA THR A 573 21.30 5.23 55.68
C THR A 573 21.65 5.62 54.23
N LEU A 574 20.66 6.07 53.46
CA LEU A 574 20.87 6.63 52.12
C LEU A 574 20.37 8.08 52.09
N ASN A 575 21.26 9.04 51.81
CA ASN A 575 20.95 10.47 51.76
C ASN A 575 20.19 10.95 53.04
N ASN A 576 20.69 10.58 54.22
CA ASN A 576 20.11 10.88 55.54
C ASN A 576 18.72 10.29 55.80
N ARG A 577 18.30 9.25 55.06
CA ARG A 577 17.07 8.50 55.33
C ARG A 577 17.35 7.01 55.53
N PRO A 578 16.67 6.34 56.48
CA PRO A 578 16.81 4.90 56.67
C PRO A 578 16.25 4.16 55.46
N PHE A 579 16.97 3.13 55.02
CA PHE A 579 16.75 2.44 53.77
C PHE A 579 16.96 0.94 53.95
N ARG A 580 15.87 0.17 53.85
CA ARG A 580 15.90 -1.30 53.94
C ARG A 580 16.35 -1.89 52.60
N VAL A 581 17.31 -2.81 52.64
CA VAL A 581 17.83 -3.52 51.47
C VAL A 581 17.43 -4.98 51.56
N TYR A 582 16.79 -5.48 50.51
CA TYR A 582 16.35 -6.87 50.40
C TYR A 582 17.12 -7.57 49.29
N ALA A 583 17.40 -8.86 49.46
CA ALA A 583 18.03 -9.72 48.46
C ALA A 583 17.14 -10.89 48.09
N ASP A 584 17.14 -11.26 46.81
CA ASP A 584 16.47 -12.47 46.32
C ASP A 584 17.41 -13.67 46.33
N ASP A 585 17.34 -14.49 47.37
CA ASP A 585 18.22 -15.64 47.55
C ASP A 585 17.95 -16.76 46.53
N ARG A 586 16.74 -16.84 45.96
CA ARG A 586 16.41 -17.81 44.89
C ARG A 586 17.27 -17.61 43.65
N SER A 587 17.72 -16.38 43.43
CA SER A 587 18.58 -16.02 42.30
C SER A 587 20.07 -16.30 42.58
N ASN A 588 20.45 -16.61 43.82
CA ASN A 588 21.85 -16.75 44.25
C ASN A 588 22.32 -18.21 44.20
N LEU A 589 22.79 -18.63 43.02
CA LEU A 589 23.32 -19.99 42.76
C LEU A 589 24.52 -20.41 43.65
N TRP A 590 25.11 -19.49 44.42
CA TRP A 590 26.26 -19.74 45.29
C TRP A 590 25.93 -19.79 46.79
N LEU A 591 24.65 -19.67 47.18
CA LEU A 591 24.21 -20.07 48.52
C LEU A 591 24.37 -21.59 48.65
N LYS A 592 25.62 -22.02 48.85
CA LYS A 592 26.00 -23.39 49.09
C LYS A 592 25.94 -23.61 50.58
N MET A 593 24.82 -24.19 51.00
CA MET A 593 24.68 -24.72 52.34
C MET A 593 25.81 -25.72 52.62
N HIS A 594 26.30 -25.69 53.86
CA HIS A 594 27.35 -26.61 54.26
C HIS A 594 26.83 -28.06 54.11
N PRO A 595 27.55 -28.97 53.43
CA PRO A 595 27.05 -30.30 53.07
C PRO A 595 26.52 -31.10 54.26
N LYS A 596 27.17 -30.97 55.42
CA LYS A 596 26.75 -31.57 56.69
C LYS A 596 25.30 -31.27 57.06
N PHE A 597 24.82 -30.04 56.89
CA PHE A 597 23.45 -29.68 57.25
C PHE A 597 22.43 -30.16 56.21
N ILE A 598 22.83 -30.23 54.93
CA ILE A 598 21.99 -30.83 53.88
C ILE A 598 21.78 -32.32 54.17
N GLU A 599 22.82 -33.03 54.60
CA GLU A 599 22.74 -34.45 54.93
C GLU A 599 21.90 -34.73 56.18
N ILE A 600 21.95 -33.85 57.18
CA ILE A 600 21.21 -34.00 58.44
C ILE A 600 19.72 -33.66 58.29
N TYR A 601 19.41 -32.53 57.65
CA TYR A 601 18.05 -31.96 57.64
C TYR A 601 17.34 -32.10 56.27
N GLY A 602 18.08 -32.38 55.20
CA GLY A 602 17.62 -32.17 53.83
C GLY A 602 17.83 -30.71 53.37
N ALA A 603 17.91 -30.50 52.06
CA ALA A 603 18.26 -29.19 51.49
C ALA A 603 17.25 -28.08 51.83
N GLU A 604 15.95 -28.39 51.79
CA GLU A 604 14.87 -27.43 52.01
C GLU A 604 14.76 -27.02 53.49
N ALA A 605 14.76 -28.00 54.40
CA ALA A 605 14.71 -27.72 55.84
C ALA A 605 15.99 -27.05 56.37
N ALA A 606 17.16 -27.38 55.81
CA ALA A 606 18.40 -26.66 56.13
C ALA A 606 18.30 -25.17 55.73
N TYR A 607 17.72 -24.88 54.56
CA TYR A 607 17.49 -23.51 54.09
C TYR A 607 16.49 -22.76 54.97
N GLU A 608 15.38 -23.39 55.33
CA GLU A 608 14.40 -22.80 56.24
C GLU A 608 15.01 -22.47 57.60
N GLN A 609 15.84 -23.36 58.15
CA GLN A 609 16.51 -23.15 59.41
C GLN A 609 17.53 -22.00 59.36
N PHE A 610 18.35 -21.93 58.31
CA PHE A 610 19.26 -20.80 58.08
C PHE A 610 18.49 -19.49 57.95
N SER A 611 17.44 -19.48 57.14
CA SER A 611 16.60 -18.31 56.93
C SER A 611 16.03 -17.83 58.26
N LYS A 612 15.48 -18.73 59.07
CA LYS A 612 14.96 -18.39 60.41
C LYS A 612 16.04 -17.78 61.31
N MET A 613 17.20 -18.41 61.42
CA MET A 613 18.30 -17.91 62.25
C MET A 613 18.81 -16.54 61.77
N PHE A 614 18.91 -16.34 60.46
CA PHE A 614 19.31 -15.07 59.88
C PHE A 614 18.28 -13.96 60.16
N HIS A 615 16.98 -14.23 59.97
CA HIS A 615 15.92 -13.28 60.26
C HIS A 615 15.86 -12.90 61.76
N GLU A 616 15.98 -13.87 62.66
CA GLU A 616 16.09 -13.59 64.11
C GLU A 616 17.32 -12.74 64.44
N GLY A 617 18.45 -13.01 63.76
CA GLY A 617 19.70 -12.28 63.94
C GLY A 617 19.63 -10.83 63.47
N ILE A 618 19.09 -10.57 62.27
CA ILE A 618 18.95 -9.21 61.74
C ILE A 618 17.91 -8.41 62.52
N ASP A 619 16.81 -9.01 62.95
CA ASP A 619 15.81 -8.35 63.79
C ASP A 619 16.42 -7.92 65.14
N ALA A 620 17.24 -8.78 65.75
CA ALA A 620 17.96 -8.45 66.98
C ALA A 620 19.01 -7.35 66.75
N PHE A 621 19.72 -7.37 65.62
CA PHE A 621 20.66 -6.34 65.22
C PHE A 621 19.99 -4.97 65.08
N ILE A 622 18.85 -4.90 64.37
CA ILE A 622 18.06 -3.68 64.19
C ILE A 622 17.52 -3.18 65.54
N LYS A 623 17.07 -4.07 66.43
CA LYS A 623 16.60 -3.71 67.78
C LYS A 623 17.71 -3.25 68.73
N GLY A 624 18.97 -3.54 68.42
CA GLY A 624 20.14 -3.23 69.26
C GLY A 624 20.53 -4.32 70.26
N ASP A 625 19.89 -5.49 70.21
CA ASP A 625 20.29 -6.66 71.00
C ASP A 625 21.42 -7.44 70.30
N TRP A 626 22.60 -6.83 70.30
CA TRP A 626 23.78 -7.32 69.60
C TRP A 626 24.33 -8.66 70.11
N PRO A 627 24.27 -9.01 71.41
CA PRO A 627 24.66 -10.35 71.88
C PRO A 627 23.80 -11.45 71.25
N THR A 628 22.47 -11.28 71.24
CA THR A 628 21.56 -12.22 70.59
C THR A 628 21.76 -12.24 69.08
N ALA A 629 21.94 -11.07 68.46
CA ALA A 629 22.19 -10.96 67.03
C ALA A 629 23.45 -11.72 66.61
N GLN A 630 24.54 -11.59 67.36
CA GLN A 630 25.80 -12.28 67.08
C GLN A 630 25.61 -13.79 67.18
N GLN A 631 25.00 -14.29 68.26
CA GLN A 631 24.78 -15.73 68.44
C GLN A 631 23.99 -16.34 67.27
N ARG A 632 22.94 -15.64 66.81
CA ARG A 632 22.09 -16.10 65.71
C ARG A 632 22.81 -16.02 64.36
N LEU A 633 23.54 -14.92 64.11
CA LEU A 633 24.29 -14.71 62.87
C LEU A 633 25.53 -15.63 62.76
N ASP A 634 26.22 -15.91 63.86
CA ASP A 634 27.32 -16.89 63.88
C ASP A 634 26.80 -18.29 63.54
N GLY A 635 25.65 -18.69 64.10
CA GLY A 635 24.99 -19.94 63.71
C GLY A 635 24.53 -19.97 62.25
N ALA A 636 24.05 -18.84 61.71
CA ALA A 636 23.74 -18.72 60.28
C ALA A 636 25.02 -18.82 59.41
N ALA A 637 26.14 -18.25 59.86
CA ALA A 637 27.43 -18.32 59.18
C ALA A 637 28.02 -19.75 59.18
N GLU A 638 27.78 -20.54 60.23
CA GLU A 638 28.13 -21.96 60.23
C GLU A 638 27.34 -22.75 59.19
N MET A 639 26.04 -22.46 59.05
CA MET A 639 25.17 -23.13 58.07
C MET A 639 25.50 -22.74 56.63
N CYS A 640 25.73 -21.45 56.37
CA CYS A 640 26.12 -20.93 55.07
C CYS A 640 27.43 -20.12 55.16
N PRO A 641 28.60 -20.78 55.13
CA PRO A 641 29.90 -20.12 55.29
C PRO A 641 30.25 -19.14 54.18
N HIS A 642 29.57 -19.20 53.04
CA HIS A 642 29.80 -18.30 51.91
C HIS A 642 28.81 -17.13 51.87
N ASP A 643 27.90 -17.03 52.83
CA ASP A 643 26.97 -15.90 52.89
C ASP A 643 27.72 -14.60 53.23
N THR A 644 27.68 -13.65 52.31
CA THR A 644 28.38 -12.36 52.46
C THR A 644 27.59 -11.39 53.34
N PRO A 645 26.25 -11.27 53.23
CA PRO A 645 25.44 -10.46 54.15
C PRO A 645 25.66 -10.79 55.63
N THR A 646 25.62 -12.07 56.04
CA THR A 646 25.91 -12.46 57.43
C THR A 646 27.28 -11.96 57.89
N LYS A 647 28.32 -12.12 57.06
CA LYS A 647 29.69 -11.69 57.40
C LYS A 647 29.82 -10.18 57.52
N LEU A 648 29.11 -9.43 56.66
CA LEU A 648 29.13 -7.98 56.69
C LEU A 648 28.48 -7.45 57.97
N LEU A 649 27.32 -7.99 58.36
CA LEU A 649 26.66 -7.64 59.61
C LEU A 649 27.56 -7.93 60.83
N LEU A 650 28.15 -9.14 60.90
CA LEU A 650 29.09 -9.50 61.97
C LEU A 650 30.32 -8.59 62.00
N LYS A 651 30.83 -8.18 60.83
CA LYS A 651 31.95 -7.23 60.73
C LYS A 651 31.54 -5.84 61.23
N GLU A 652 30.34 -5.38 60.91
CA GLU A 652 29.84 -4.07 61.32
C GLU A 652 29.61 -4.01 62.83
N MET A 653 29.06 -5.08 63.42
CA MET A 653 28.94 -5.23 64.88
C MET A 653 30.31 -5.14 65.57
N LYS A 654 31.32 -5.85 65.06
CA LYS A 654 32.69 -5.81 65.60
C LYS A 654 33.36 -4.43 65.44
N LYS A 655 33.07 -3.72 64.35
CA LYS A 655 33.63 -2.40 64.07
C LYS A 655 33.09 -1.32 65.02
N ARG A 656 31.81 -1.39 65.36
CA ARG A 656 31.11 -0.36 66.14
C ARG A 656 31.02 -0.68 67.63
N SER A 657 31.31 -1.90 68.05
CA SER A 657 31.28 -2.23 69.46
C SER A 657 32.53 -1.79 70.22
N SER A 658 32.35 -1.43 71.48
CA SER A 658 33.43 -1.11 72.43
C SER A 658 34.20 -2.35 72.90
N ASP A 659 33.54 -3.51 72.95
CA ASP A 659 34.15 -4.81 73.28
C ASP A 659 33.95 -5.79 72.10
N PRO A 660 35.03 -6.23 71.43
CA PRO A 660 34.94 -7.15 70.30
C PRO A 660 34.54 -8.58 70.68
N THR A 661 34.54 -8.93 71.97
CA THR A 661 34.17 -10.27 72.45
C THR A 661 32.68 -10.40 72.78
N VAL A 662 32.04 -9.32 73.24
CA VAL A 662 30.60 -9.23 73.46
C VAL A 662 30.10 -7.93 72.81
N PRO A 663 29.73 -7.97 71.52
CA PRO A 663 29.32 -6.79 70.80
C PRO A 663 28.06 -6.22 71.46
N THR A 664 28.20 -4.99 71.93
CA THR A 664 27.12 -4.12 72.43
C THR A 664 26.88 -2.98 71.45
N ALA A 665 25.60 -2.64 71.24
CA ALA A 665 25.20 -1.55 70.38
C ALA A 665 25.63 -0.19 70.96
N PRO A 666 26.06 0.77 70.12
CA PRO A 666 26.29 2.14 70.54
C PRO A 666 25.06 2.75 71.22
N ALA A 667 25.28 3.67 72.17
CA ALA A 667 24.19 4.33 72.89
C ALA A 667 23.26 5.16 71.96
N ASP A 668 23.73 5.53 70.77
CA ASP A 668 23.00 6.25 69.73
C ASP A 668 22.45 5.34 68.62
N TRP A 669 22.35 4.03 68.84
CA TRP A 669 21.86 3.08 67.85
C TRP A 669 20.39 3.33 67.48
N LYS A 670 20.14 3.68 66.22
CA LYS A 670 18.79 3.94 65.67
C LYS A 670 18.20 2.77 64.89
N GLY A 671 18.88 1.63 64.88
CA GLY A 671 18.49 0.43 64.12
C GLY A 671 18.90 0.42 62.66
N TYR A 672 19.79 1.33 62.25
CA TYR A 672 20.39 1.39 60.92
C TYR A 672 21.81 1.96 61.02
N HIS A 673 22.63 1.70 60.00
CA HIS A 673 24.00 2.18 59.97
C HIS A 673 24.36 2.82 58.64
N ASP A 674 25.43 3.63 58.66
CA ASP A 674 26.03 4.11 57.43
C ASP A 674 26.81 2.97 56.79
N SER A 675 26.62 2.81 55.48
CA SER A 675 27.29 1.81 54.67
C SER A 675 28.01 2.52 53.53
N ASP A 676 29.12 1.95 53.05
CA ASP A 676 29.87 2.46 51.90
C ASP A 676 29.14 2.22 50.55
N VAL A 677 27.87 1.79 50.62
CA VAL A 677 26.97 1.43 49.52
C VAL A 677 26.41 2.64 48.78
#